data_AF-A0A919GIE9-F1
#
_entry.id   AF-A0A919GIE9-F1
#
_cell.length_a   1.000
_cell.length_b   1.000
_cell.length_c   1.000
_cell.angle_alpha   90.00
_cell.angle_beta   90.00
_cell.angle_gamma   90.00
#
_symmetry.space_group_name_H-M   'P 1'
#
loop_
_entity.id
_entity.type
_entity.pdbx_description
1 polymer ?
#
loop_
_entity_poly.entity_id
_entity_poly.type
_entity_poly.pdbx_seq_one_letter_code
_entity_poly.pdbx_strand_id
1 'polypeptide(L)'
;MDAYVVVAGGSDGIRAIQQWLNGGYWTRDAYNLGPCDGIYSRDVQKSLMIALQYELGISAPNGNFGPATQEGLKAHTLTQGNSGVFVQLFSAACVFNSPTYDTEGDPVETTWRSSYDSGLTEWVSVFQRFNLLTDNGSGDYRTWAQLLVSMGDPDRPATGSDTRFEITSSRAKWLYDNGYRFVGRYIYDPPGSTLDKEIKPGELDTIFSNGLAVFPIYQDNARQLADFTYSNGYQHGLNAHKCAAGYGFNRGTTIYFAVDYDATGEEIRSAVVPYFHGVQAALAGQGKVYTHGVYGSRNVCSTVSNETFARFSFVSGMSWGFSGNLGFPIPRNWSFNQIKEFQVATGSDTFDLDRDVVSGIDHGVSSVKGAGGPADDFIAYVQRLYDLAGAYGAGGQRRSQLVMEYIRHYTYGNKGPLNKFGWWYLIGGYDTGFVDYCNSNGMKIRESFTDPYTGYQLGAEHMMATANAHLLTDQPADKGTANGGDVGGWAGDLMTFWADWRNSEEQYADPLQFAHDKLAVPGVASSFGFNDLIEDADGYHLARAVRGGRNIVDAVKDHYNGGLGLSRFNDYFTRRWGGAAACKSSAHQALTTLDATLSAAQVYLITGAGAALPADYASLPGGPEKLGSFEQGFVDALLARLGMEKRNASLYRENHEKYLTAARTRSART
;
A
#
# COMPACT_ATOMS: atom_id res chain seq x y z
N MET A 1 18.62 30.54 0.60
CA MET A 1 18.04 31.62 -0.22
C MET A 1 16.70 31.91 0.42
N ASP A 2 16.52 33.04 1.09
CA ASP A 2 15.26 33.36 1.76
C ASP A 2 14.22 33.75 0.71
N ALA A 3 13.38 32.80 0.32
CA ALA A 3 12.35 33.02 -0.66
C ALA A 3 11.09 33.61 0.02
N TYR A 4 10.65 34.76 -0.47
CA TYR A 4 9.41 35.43 -0.06
C TYR A 4 8.22 35.13 -1.02
N VAL A 5 8.45 34.18 -1.92
CA VAL A 5 7.52 33.68 -2.96
C VAL A 5 7.46 32.16 -2.85
N VAL A 6 6.35 31.55 -3.30
CA VAL A 6 6.26 30.09 -3.39
C VAL A 6 7.34 29.58 -4.35
N VAL A 7 8.17 28.65 -3.88
CA VAL A 7 9.23 28.02 -4.68
C VAL A 7 8.74 26.71 -5.32
N ALA A 8 9.53 26.15 -6.24
CA ALA A 8 9.24 24.84 -6.80
C ALA A 8 9.11 23.78 -5.68
N GLY A 9 8.00 23.05 -5.68
CA GLY A 9 7.66 22.07 -4.63
C GLY A 9 6.97 22.66 -3.39
N GLY A 10 6.78 23.98 -3.31
CA GLY A 10 6.02 24.64 -2.25
C GLY A 10 4.54 24.81 -2.61
N SER A 11 3.69 25.09 -1.61
CA SER A 11 2.27 25.37 -1.79
C SER A 11 1.84 26.71 -1.20
N ASP A 12 0.82 27.33 -1.80
CA ASP A 12 0.19 28.54 -1.28
C ASP A 12 -0.43 28.33 0.11
N GLY A 13 -0.98 27.14 0.38
CA GLY A 13 -1.53 26.77 1.68
C GLY A 13 -0.48 26.80 2.79
N ILE A 14 0.69 26.18 2.56
CA ILE A 14 1.80 26.22 3.51
C ILE A 14 2.34 27.65 3.66
N ARG A 15 2.46 28.39 2.55
CA ARG A 15 2.92 29.78 2.58
C ARG A 15 2.01 30.67 3.42
N ALA A 16 0.69 30.51 3.30
CA ALA A 16 -0.27 31.25 4.11
C ALA A 16 -0.06 30.97 5.61
N ILE A 17 0.19 29.71 5.99
CA ILE A 17 0.50 29.34 7.38
C ILE A 17 1.84 29.97 7.83
N GLN A 18 2.89 29.92 7.02
CA GLN A 18 4.19 30.54 7.33
C GLN A 18 4.05 32.04 7.56
N GLN A 19 3.31 32.74 6.70
CA GLN A 19 3.03 34.17 6.83
C GLN A 19 2.22 34.47 8.10
N TRP A 20 1.24 33.62 8.42
CA TRP A 20 0.44 33.76 9.63
C TRP A 20 1.28 33.55 10.90
N LEU A 21 2.12 32.51 10.95
CA LEU A 21 3.05 32.27 12.07
C LEU A 21 4.00 33.46 12.23
N ASN A 22 4.62 33.93 11.15
CA ASN A 22 5.50 35.10 11.19
C ASN A 22 4.74 36.34 11.68
N GLY A 23 3.58 36.65 11.11
CA GLY A 23 2.79 37.82 11.49
C GLY A 23 2.31 37.80 12.95
N GLY A 24 1.98 36.61 13.47
CA GLY A 24 1.47 36.44 14.83
C GLY A 24 2.54 36.42 15.92
N TYR A 25 3.74 35.91 15.62
CA TYR A 25 4.73 35.57 16.65
C TYR A 25 6.09 36.24 16.49
N TRP A 26 6.36 37.04 15.44
CA TRP A 26 7.69 37.65 15.21
C TRP A 26 8.23 38.53 16.36
N THR A 27 7.37 39.05 17.24
CA THR A 27 7.78 39.84 18.42
C THR A 27 8.07 38.99 19.66
N ARG A 28 7.79 37.68 19.61
CA ARG A 28 7.98 36.75 20.71
C ARG A 28 9.44 36.31 20.76
N ASP A 29 10.01 36.28 21.96
CA ASP A 29 11.44 36.10 22.22
C ASP A 29 12.03 34.77 21.75
N ALA A 30 11.25 33.68 21.76
CA ALA A 30 11.66 32.36 21.30
C ALA A 30 11.35 32.10 19.82
N TYR A 31 10.62 33.00 19.14
CA TYR A 31 10.21 32.82 17.75
C TYR A 31 11.20 33.49 16.79
N ASN A 32 11.61 32.77 15.74
CA ASN A 32 12.47 33.31 14.68
C ASN A 32 11.68 33.50 13.39
N LEU A 33 11.86 34.64 12.72
CA LEU A 33 11.25 34.88 11.42
C LEU A 33 11.83 33.90 10.39
N GLY A 34 10.96 33.10 9.75
CA GLY A 34 11.35 32.15 8.71
C GLY A 34 10.93 32.58 7.29
N PRO A 35 11.42 31.90 6.23
CA PRO A 35 10.96 32.14 4.86
C PRO A 35 9.48 31.82 4.69
N CYS A 36 8.86 32.43 3.67
CA CYS A 36 7.47 32.19 3.29
C CYS A 36 7.43 31.60 1.87
N ASP A 37 8.09 30.45 1.74
CA ASP A 37 8.42 29.77 0.49
C ASP A 37 7.44 28.64 0.12
N GLY A 38 6.49 28.34 0.99
CA GLY A 38 5.52 27.26 0.79
C GLY A 38 6.05 25.87 1.11
N ILE A 39 7.24 25.72 1.70
CA ILE A 39 7.83 24.43 2.06
C ILE A 39 7.66 24.15 3.56
N TYR A 40 7.13 22.98 3.91
CA TYR A 40 7.09 22.54 5.31
C TYR A 40 8.46 21.99 5.72
N SER A 41 9.32 22.89 6.21
CA SER A 41 10.68 22.55 6.65
C SER A 41 10.75 22.27 8.16
N ARG A 42 11.91 21.77 8.60
CA ARG A 42 12.25 21.64 10.03
C ARG A 42 12.01 22.94 10.82
N ASP A 43 12.35 24.08 10.23
CA ASP A 43 12.22 25.37 10.92
C ASP A 43 10.76 25.83 11.01
N VAL A 44 9.94 25.50 10.00
CA VAL A 44 8.48 25.69 10.08
C VAL A 44 7.87 24.81 11.17
N GLN A 45 8.32 23.54 11.30
CA GLN A 45 7.86 22.67 12.37
C GLN A 45 8.20 23.20 13.76
N LYS A 46 9.43 23.71 13.96
CA LYS A 46 9.82 24.36 15.21
C LYS A 46 8.98 25.62 15.47
N SER A 47 8.73 26.42 14.45
CA SER A 47 7.92 27.63 14.54
C SER A 47 6.48 27.34 14.96
N LEU A 48 5.87 26.30 14.38
CA LEU A 48 4.55 25.82 14.79
C LEU A 48 4.54 25.36 16.26
N MET A 49 5.55 24.59 16.68
CA MET A 49 5.66 24.13 18.06
C MET A 49 5.84 25.29 19.05
N ILE A 50 6.69 26.28 18.74
CA ILE A 50 6.90 27.47 19.56
C ILE A 50 5.61 28.28 19.68
N ALA A 51 4.90 28.51 18.57
CA ALA A 51 3.61 29.19 18.57
C ALA A 51 2.60 28.46 19.47
N LEU A 52 2.46 27.14 19.32
CA LEU A 52 1.62 26.33 20.20
C LEU A 52 2.01 26.44 21.67
N GLN A 53 3.31 26.42 21.99
CA GLN A 53 3.79 26.55 23.37
C GLN A 53 3.43 27.92 23.98
N TYR A 54 3.50 29.01 23.21
CA TYR A 54 3.03 30.31 23.68
C TYR A 54 1.53 30.31 23.98
N GLU A 55 0.71 29.73 23.10
CA GLU A 55 -0.75 29.67 23.29
C GLU A 55 -1.15 28.74 24.45
N LEU A 56 -0.34 27.72 24.74
CA LEU A 56 -0.48 26.88 25.94
C LEU A 56 -0.01 27.58 27.23
N GLY A 57 0.53 28.80 27.15
CA GLY A 57 1.01 29.56 28.31
C GLY A 57 2.33 29.05 28.89
N ILE A 58 3.13 28.33 28.11
CA ILE A 58 4.45 27.85 28.54
C ILE A 58 5.41 29.04 28.59
N SER A 59 6.05 29.24 29.75
CA SER A 59 6.85 30.45 30.04
C SER A 59 8.18 30.53 29.28
N ALA A 60 8.74 29.39 28.88
CA ALA A 60 9.97 29.31 28.09
C ALA A 60 9.80 28.35 26.90
N PRO A 61 9.12 28.77 25.83
CA PRO A 61 9.00 27.98 24.61
C PRO A 61 10.38 27.65 24.02
N ASN A 62 10.53 26.44 23.51
CA ASN A 62 11.80 25.92 23.00
C ASN A 62 11.64 25.07 21.73
N GLY A 63 10.41 24.91 21.22
CA GLY A 63 10.12 24.12 20.03
C GLY A 63 10.20 22.60 20.21
N ASN A 64 10.35 22.10 21.45
CA ASN A 64 10.37 20.68 21.76
C ASN A 64 9.01 20.18 22.25
N PHE A 65 8.64 18.95 21.87
CA PHE A 65 7.44 18.28 22.35
C PHE A 65 7.67 17.61 23.73
N GLY A 66 7.90 18.45 24.75
CA GLY A 66 8.20 17.99 26.12
C GLY A 66 6.96 17.86 27.02
N PRO A 67 7.15 17.45 28.30
CA PRO A 67 6.07 17.21 29.25
C PRO A 67 5.07 18.37 29.40
N ALA A 68 5.54 19.62 29.41
CA ALA A 68 4.65 20.79 29.51
C ALA A 68 3.73 20.93 28.28
N THR A 69 4.26 20.70 27.07
CA THR A 69 3.46 20.68 25.84
C THR A 69 2.46 19.52 25.86
N GLN A 70 2.89 18.35 26.32
CA GLN A 70 2.04 17.16 26.42
C GLN A 70 0.86 17.36 27.38
N GLU A 71 1.13 17.85 28.59
CA GLU A 71 0.07 18.16 29.58
C GLU A 71 -0.86 19.28 29.08
N GLY A 72 -0.30 20.30 28.44
CA GLY A 72 -1.09 21.35 27.80
C GLY A 72 -2.07 20.78 26.79
N LEU A 73 -1.61 19.93 25.87
CA LEU A 73 -2.46 19.34 24.82
C LEU A 73 -3.50 18.36 25.35
N LYS A 74 -3.21 17.62 26.43
CA LYS A 74 -4.22 16.76 27.10
C LYS A 74 -5.42 17.58 27.61
N ALA A 75 -5.20 18.84 27.98
CA ALA A 75 -6.26 19.75 28.42
C ALA A 75 -7.00 20.48 27.27
N HIS A 76 -6.56 20.34 26.02
CA HIS A 76 -7.06 21.10 24.86
C HIS A 76 -7.54 20.17 23.72
N THR A 77 -8.55 19.35 24.00
CA THR A 77 -9.22 18.57 22.94
C THR A 77 -10.05 19.47 22.05
N LEU A 78 -9.88 19.36 20.74
CA LEU A 78 -10.66 20.12 19.74
C LEU A 78 -11.70 19.24 19.07
N THR A 79 -12.93 19.75 18.94
CA THR A 79 -14.05 19.06 18.30
C THR A 79 -14.80 19.99 17.35
N GLN A 80 -15.67 19.42 16.52
CA GLN A 80 -16.53 20.19 15.63
C GLN A 80 -17.25 21.34 16.36
N GLY A 81 -17.21 22.54 15.78
CA GLY A 81 -17.77 23.76 16.35
C GLY A 81 -16.78 24.61 17.15
N ASN A 82 -15.60 24.09 17.49
CA ASN A 82 -14.53 24.92 18.06
C ASN A 82 -13.95 25.89 17.01
N SER A 83 -13.38 27.00 17.47
CA SER A 83 -12.76 28.01 16.62
C SER A 83 -11.62 28.74 17.34
N GLY A 84 -10.86 29.55 16.61
CA GLY A 84 -9.80 30.40 17.15
C GLY A 84 -8.40 29.81 16.99
N VAL A 85 -7.44 30.36 17.75
CA VAL A 85 -6.01 30.13 17.53
C VAL A 85 -5.59 28.65 17.64
N PHE A 86 -6.15 27.90 18.59
CA PHE A 86 -5.87 26.47 18.71
C PHE A 86 -6.33 25.67 17.49
N VAL A 87 -7.47 26.02 16.89
CA VAL A 87 -7.94 25.40 15.65
C VAL A 87 -7.06 25.78 14.46
N GLN A 88 -6.56 27.02 14.41
CA GLN A 88 -5.61 27.44 13.37
C GLN A 88 -4.28 26.69 13.46
N LEU A 89 -3.75 26.49 14.67
CA LEU A 89 -2.54 25.69 14.91
C LEU A 89 -2.77 24.23 14.56
N PHE A 90 -3.92 23.68 14.93
CA PHE A 90 -4.27 22.29 14.66
C PHE A 90 -4.45 22.03 13.16
N SER A 91 -5.26 22.85 12.48
CA SER A 91 -5.49 22.70 11.04
C SER A 91 -4.22 22.96 10.24
N ALA A 92 -3.31 23.81 10.72
CA ALA A 92 -1.97 23.95 10.14
C ALA A 92 -1.16 22.65 10.25
N ALA A 93 -1.17 22.01 11.41
CA ALA A 93 -0.53 20.70 11.60
C ALA A 93 -1.15 19.62 10.69
N CYS A 94 -2.47 19.65 10.47
CA CYS A 94 -3.17 18.78 9.52
C CYS A 94 -2.71 19.03 8.08
N VAL A 95 -2.64 20.28 7.63
CA VAL A 95 -2.12 20.64 6.29
C VAL A 95 -0.69 20.15 6.09
N PHE A 96 0.16 20.28 7.11
CA PHE A 96 1.55 19.81 7.07
C PHE A 96 1.70 18.27 6.99
N ASN A 97 0.67 17.53 7.38
CA ASN A 97 0.62 16.07 7.26
C ASN A 97 -0.32 15.62 6.12
N SER A 98 -0.71 16.53 5.23
CA SER A 98 -1.53 16.27 4.05
C SER A 98 -0.65 15.90 2.83
N PRO A 99 -1.10 15.00 1.93
CA PRO A 99 -2.31 14.19 2.06
C PRO A 99 -2.17 13.11 3.13
N THR A 100 -3.30 12.74 3.74
CA THR A 100 -3.45 11.43 4.39
C THR A 100 -4.09 10.45 3.41
N TYR A 101 -4.34 9.20 3.80
CA TYR A 101 -4.89 8.20 2.88
C TYR A 101 -6.09 7.48 3.50
N ASP A 102 -7.14 7.26 2.71
CA ASP A 102 -8.30 6.49 3.15
C ASP A 102 -8.06 4.97 3.09
N THR A 103 -9.13 4.20 3.28
CA THR A 103 -9.08 2.73 3.34
C THR A 103 -8.82 2.08 1.99
N GLU A 104 -9.09 2.80 0.91
CA GLU A 104 -8.84 2.47 -0.49
C GLU A 104 -7.40 2.88 -0.88
N GLY A 105 -6.81 3.76 -0.07
CA GLY A 105 -5.47 4.29 -0.23
C GLY A 105 -5.43 5.55 -1.07
N ASP A 106 -6.56 6.20 -1.30
CA ASP A 106 -6.65 7.43 -2.05
C ASP A 106 -6.22 8.63 -1.21
N PRO A 107 -5.51 9.61 -1.79
CA PRO A 107 -5.03 10.76 -1.05
C PRO A 107 -6.19 11.67 -0.65
N VAL A 108 -6.29 11.97 0.65
CA VAL A 108 -7.26 12.92 1.20
C VAL A 108 -6.52 14.16 1.68
N GLU A 109 -6.83 15.29 1.07
CA GLU A 109 -6.22 16.58 1.39
C GLU A 109 -7.07 17.43 2.34
N THR A 110 -6.42 18.40 3.00
CA THR A 110 -7.11 19.40 3.83
C THR A 110 -6.54 20.79 3.61
N THR A 111 -7.27 21.79 4.10
CA THR A 111 -6.92 23.21 3.98
C THR A 111 -6.93 23.88 5.34
N TRP A 112 -6.07 24.89 5.47
CA TRP A 112 -5.91 25.65 6.70
C TRP A 112 -7.18 26.47 6.99
N ARG A 113 -7.64 26.43 8.25
CA ARG A 113 -8.91 27.06 8.65
C ARG A 113 -8.93 27.43 10.14
N SER A 114 -9.77 28.39 10.50
CA SER A 114 -9.94 28.88 11.89
C SER A 114 -11.14 28.30 12.62
N SER A 115 -11.93 27.47 11.96
CA SER A 115 -13.08 26.74 12.51
C SER A 115 -12.93 25.24 12.32
N TYR A 116 -13.23 24.47 13.36
CA TYR A 116 -13.25 23.01 13.32
C TYR A 116 -14.60 22.59 12.73
N ASP A 117 -14.69 22.58 11.41
CA ASP A 117 -15.90 22.24 10.67
C ASP A 117 -16.01 20.74 10.39
N SER A 118 -17.05 20.34 9.67
CA SER A 118 -17.26 18.94 9.29
C SER A 118 -16.16 18.40 8.37
N GLY A 119 -15.60 19.24 7.48
CA GLY A 119 -14.52 18.82 6.59
C GLY A 119 -13.21 18.53 7.33
N LEU A 120 -12.87 19.31 8.36
CA LEU A 120 -11.71 19.01 9.20
C LEU A 120 -11.96 17.77 10.06
N THR A 121 -13.19 17.59 10.56
CA THR A 121 -13.58 16.38 11.30
C THR A 121 -13.41 15.13 10.45
N GLU A 122 -13.85 15.17 9.19
CA GLU A 122 -13.71 14.07 8.23
C GLU A 122 -12.24 13.77 7.92
N TRP A 123 -11.43 14.79 7.60
CA TRP A 123 -10.01 14.59 7.35
C TRP A 123 -9.27 14.01 8.56
N VAL A 124 -9.57 14.49 9.77
CA VAL A 124 -8.98 13.99 11.01
C VAL A 124 -9.36 12.53 11.25
N SER A 125 -10.61 12.17 10.98
CA SER A 125 -11.09 10.79 11.05
C SER A 125 -10.32 9.87 10.08
N VAL A 126 -10.08 10.31 8.84
CA VAL A 126 -9.24 9.57 7.88
C VAL A 126 -7.80 9.45 8.39
N PHE A 127 -7.20 10.56 8.85
CA PHE A 127 -5.84 10.58 9.39
C PHE A 127 -5.69 9.64 10.60
N GLN A 128 -6.67 9.62 11.49
CA GLN A 128 -6.70 8.74 12.66
C GLN A 128 -6.73 7.27 12.24
N ARG A 129 -7.60 6.88 11.30
CA ARG A 129 -7.63 5.52 10.75
C ARG A 129 -6.30 5.15 10.10
N PHE A 130 -5.78 6.01 9.22
CA PHE A 130 -4.51 5.79 8.52
C PHE A 130 -3.34 5.63 9.47
N ASN A 131 -3.33 6.33 10.60
CA ASN A 131 -2.27 6.28 11.62
C ASN A 131 -2.58 5.32 12.77
N LEU A 132 -3.64 4.49 12.70
CA LEU A 132 -4.01 3.49 13.71
C LEU A 132 -4.31 4.12 15.10
N LEU A 133 -4.92 5.30 15.09
CA LEU A 133 -5.42 6.00 16.27
C LEU A 133 -6.91 5.69 16.49
N THR A 134 -7.48 6.15 17.60
CA THR A 134 -8.92 6.10 17.82
C THR A 134 -9.61 7.04 16.83
N ASP A 135 -10.49 6.47 16.01
CA ASP A 135 -11.30 7.22 15.05
C ASP A 135 -12.46 7.92 15.78
N ASN A 136 -12.24 9.19 16.14
CA ASN A 136 -13.20 10.03 16.83
C ASN A 136 -13.40 11.40 16.17
N GLY A 137 -12.66 11.68 15.08
CA GLY A 137 -12.73 12.94 14.32
C GLY A 137 -12.29 14.18 15.11
N SER A 138 -11.73 14.01 16.32
CA SER A 138 -11.35 15.08 17.23
C SER A 138 -9.84 15.31 17.27
N GLY A 139 -9.42 16.56 17.51
CA GLY A 139 -8.04 16.92 17.82
C GLY A 139 -7.70 16.58 19.27
N ASP A 140 -7.70 15.29 19.60
CA ASP A 140 -7.27 14.78 20.91
C ASP A 140 -5.74 14.76 21.04
N TYR A 141 -5.24 14.46 22.25
CA TYR A 141 -3.80 14.43 22.53
C TYR A 141 -3.01 13.54 21.57
N ARG A 142 -3.52 12.35 21.25
CA ARG A 142 -2.82 11.40 20.38
C ARG A 142 -2.76 11.88 18.94
N THR A 143 -3.84 12.50 18.48
CA THR A 143 -3.91 13.13 17.16
C THR A 143 -2.94 14.29 17.06
N TRP A 144 -2.92 15.18 18.07
CA TRP A 144 -1.91 16.23 18.16
C TRP A 144 -0.48 15.68 18.15
N ALA A 145 -0.18 14.68 18.98
CA ALA A 145 1.15 14.10 19.06
C ALA A 145 1.58 13.51 17.71
N GLN A 146 0.71 12.76 17.03
CA GLN A 146 0.98 12.14 15.73
C GLN A 146 1.24 13.16 14.62
N LEU A 147 0.57 14.32 14.68
CA LEU A 147 0.78 15.43 13.74
C LEU A 147 2.08 16.19 14.02
N LEU A 148 2.51 16.28 15.28
CA LEU A 148 3.61 17.14 15.71
C LEU A 148 4.97 16.45 15.84
N VAL A 149 5.00 15.15 16.12
CA VAL A 149 6.25 14.39 16.25
C VAL A 149 6.12 13.01 15.63
N SER A 150 7.20 12.50 15.03
CA SER A 150 7.16 11.27 14.24
C SER A 150 6.78 10.01 15.02
N MET A 151 7.08 9.97 16.32
CA MET A 151 6.68 8.87 17.22
C MET A 151 5.23 8.94 17.70
N GLY A 152 4.56 10.09 17.53
CA GLY A 152 3.26 10.34 18.12
C GLY A 152 3.28 10.24 19.65
N ASP A 153 2.23 9.66 20.22
CA ASP A 153 2.20 9.26 21.63
C ASP A 153 3.02 7.96 21.79
N PRO A 154 4.19 7.96 22.44
CA PRO A 154 5.04 6.77 22.56
C PRO A 154 4.41 5.66 23.41
N ASP A 155 3.35 5.99 24.17
CA ASP A 155 2.62 5.07 25.03
C ASP A 155 1.27 4.62 24.46
N ARG A 156 0.98 4.94 23.19
CA ARG A 156 -0.17 4.39 22.48
C ARG A 156 -0.09 2.85 22.37
N PRO A 157 -1.24 2.15 22.28
CA PRO A 157 -1.26 0.73 22.00
C PRO A 157 -0.53 0.39 20.70
N ALA A 158 0.23 -0.70 20.73
CA ALA A 158 1.02 -1.22 19.63
C ALA A 158 1.05 -2.74 19.70
N THR A 159 1.11 -3.39 18.54
CA THR A 159 1.10 -4.86 18.41
C THR A 159 2.36 -5.41 17.75
N GLY A 160 3.29 -4.55 17.36
CA GLY A 160 4.58 -4.91 16.80
C GLY A 160 5.71 -4.50 17.73
N SER A 161 6.86 -5.12 17.52
CA SER A 161 8.09 -4.80 18.22
C SER A 161 9.28 -5.19 17.36
N ASP A 162 10.47 -4.69 17.65
CA ASP A 162 11.70 -5.25 17.12
C ASP A 162 12.79 -5.23 18.19
N THR A 163 13.78 -6.10 18.02
CA THR A 163 14.88 -6.20 18.97
C THR A 163 16.07 -6.90 18.35
N ARG A 164 17.27 -6.60 18.84
CA ARG A 164 18.47 -7.40 18.56
C ARG A 164 18.52 -8.71 19.33
N PHE A 165 17.80 -8.82 20.45
CA PHE A 165 17.92 -9.98 21.34
C PHE A 165 17.17 -11.20 20.78
N GLU A 166 17.70 -12.40 21.01
CA GLU A 166 17.04 -13.66 20.65
C GLU A 166 15.65 -13.76 21.29
N ILE A 167 14.64 -14.18 20.53
CA ILE A 167 13.30 -14.48 21.04
C ILE A 167 13.25 -15.91 21.58
N THR A 168 13.65 -16.05 22.85
CA THR A 168 13.51 -17.30 23.61
C THR A 168 12.04 -17.60 23.92
N SER A 169 11.72 -18.81 24.39
CA SER A 169 10.33 -19.18 24.71
C SER A 169 9.71 -18.29 25.80
N SER A 170 10.49 -17.83 26.78
CA SER A 170 10.00 -16.90 27.81
C SER A 170 9.69 -15.52 27.23
N ARG A 171 10.53 -15.02 26.31
CA ARG A 171 10.33 -13.74 25.63
C ARG A 171 9.16 -13.80 24.67
N ALA A 172 9.04 -14.87 23.87
CA ALA A 172 7.91 -15.09 22.97
C ALA A 172 6.58 -15.11 23.73
N LYS A 173 6.52 -15.84 24.84
CA LYS A 173 5.35 -15.85 25.71
C LYS A 173 5.04 -14.47 26.28
N TRP A 174 6.06 -13.77 26.79
CA TRP A 174 5.89 -12.42 27.33
C TRP A 174 5.34 -11.46 26.26
N LEU A 175 5.90 -11.48 25.05
CA LEU A 175 5.43 -10.68 23.92
C LEU A 175 3.95 -10.94 23.65
N TYR A 176 3.56 -12.22 23.51
CA TYR A 176 2.19 -12.60 23.22
C TYR A 176 1.21 -12.16 24.32
N ASP A 177 1.57 -12.41 25.59
CA ASP A 177 0.76 -12.05 26.76
C ASP A 177 0.59 -10.53 26.92
N ASN A 178 1.55 -9.74 26.41
CA ASN A 178 1.51 -8.27 26.42
C ASN A 178 0.94 -7.66 25.13
N GLY A 179 0.28 -8.47 24.29
CA GLY A 179 -0.46 -7.99 23.13
C GLY A 179 0.35 -7.85 21.84
N TYR A 180 1.65 -8.16 21.86
CA TYR A 180 2.47 -8.19 20.66
C TYR A 180 2.13 -9.41 19.79
N ARG A 181 2.15 -9.22 18.47
CA ARG A 181 1.88 -10.24 17.45
C ARG A 181 2.95 -10.28 16.37
N PHE A 182 3.74 -9.22 16.24
CA PHE A 182 4.81 -9.10 15.26
C PHE A 182 6.12 -8.78 15.96
N VAL A 183 7.20 -9.44 15.54
CA VAL A 183 8.55 -9.15 16.03
C VAL A 183 9.54 -8.99 14.88
N GLY A 184 10.20 -7.85 14.80
CA GLY A 184 11.27 -7.54 13.86
C GLY A 184 12.55 -8.18 14.33
N ARG A 185 13.18 -8.98 13.47
CA ARG A 185 14.42 -9.70 13.80
C ARG A 185 15.46 -9.56 12.72
N TYR A 186 16.70 -9.33 13.14
CA TYR A 186 17.82 -9.19 12.22
C TYR A 186 18.17 -10.53 11.60
N ILE A 187 18.37 -10.57 10.28
CA ILE A 187 18.81 -11.79 9.57
C ILE A 187 20.32 -11.86 9.40
N TYR A 188 21.06 -10.86 9.89
CA TYR A 188 22.49 -10.78 9.68
C TYR A 188 23.16 -10.03 10.82
N ASP A 189 24.33 -10.53 11.23
CA ASP A 189 25.25 -9.85 12.12
C ASP A 189 26.62 -9.75 11.43
N PRO A 190 27.21 -8.55 11.29
CA PRO A 190 28.49 -8.37 10.61
C PRO A 190 29.62 -9.14 11.30
N PRO A 191 30.60 -9.69 10.54
CA PRO A 191 31.76 -10.34 11.11
C PRO A 191 32.47 -9.45 12.15
N GLY A 192 32.67 -9.98 13.36
CA GLY A 192 33.32 -9.27 14.46
C GLY A 192 32.39 -8.40 15.31
N SER A 193 31.09 -8.35 15.00
CA SER A 193 30.07 -7.79 15.88
C SER A 193 30.01 -8.56 17.21
N THR A 194 29.71 -7.83 18.29
CA THR A 194 29.44 -8.39 19.63
C THR A 194 27.96 -8.25 20.01
N LEU A 195 27.13 -7.76 19.08
CA LEU A 195 25.71 -7.52 19.32
C LEU A 195 24.87 -8.80 19.27
N ASP A 196 25.37 -9.83 18.57
CA ASP A 196 24.76 -11.16 18.46
C ASP A 196 23.31 -11.10 17.95
N LYS A 197 23.04 -10.17 17.02
CA LYS A 197 21.69 -9.67 16.76
C LYS A 197 20.84 -10.58 15.87
N GLU A 198 21.48 -11.44 15.09
CA GLU A 198 20.85 -12.26 14.08
C GLU A 198 19.96 -13.36 14.67
N ILE A 199 18.99 -13.82 13.88
CA ILE A 199 18.11 -14.93 14.25
C ILE A 199 18.92 -16.17 14.62
N LYS A 200 18.59 -16.81 15.75
CA LYS A 200 19.26 -18.00 16.29
C LYS A 200 18.61 -19.31 15.84
N PRO A 201 19.36 -20.43 15.84
CA PRO A 201 18.79 -21.74 15.54
C PRO A 201 17.59 -22.07 16.45
N GLY A 202 16.43 -22.39 15.85
CA GLY A 202 15.20 -22.71 16.59
C GLY A 202 14.38 -21.50 17.06
N GLU A 203 14.88 -20.27 16.88
CA GLU A 203 14.17 -19.05 17.28
C GLU A 203 12.87 -18.85 16.47
N LEU A 204 12.91 -19.07 15.16
CA LEU A 204 11.72 -18.94 14.30
C LEU A 204 10.60 -19.92 14.70
N ASP A 205 10.94 -21.17 15.01
CA ASP A 205 9.98 -22.15 15.50
C ASP A 205 9.37 -21.71 16.85
N THR A 206 10.19 -21.09 17.71
CA THR A 206 9.75 -20.53 18.99
C THR A 206 8.77 -19.36 18.78
N ILE A 207 9.07 -18.45 17.86
CA ILE A 207 8.18 -17.33 17.49
C ILE A 207 6.84 -17.88 16.99
N PHE A 208 6.85 -18.77 15.99
CA PHE A 208 5.63 -19.26 15.35
C PHE A 208 4.76 -20.11 16.27
N SER A 209 5.37 -20.99 17.07
CA SER A 209 4.64 -21.84 18.03
C SER A 209 3.94 -21.05 19.15
N ASN A 210 4.39 -19.81 19.41
CA ASN A 210 3.74 -18.89 20.34
C ASN A 210 2.74 -17.94 19.63
N GLY A 211 2.40 -18.18 18.36
CA GLY A 211 1.40 -17.39 17.64
C GLY A 211 1.88 -15.99 17.25
N LEU A 212 3.19 -15.78 17.18
CA LEU A 212 3.81 -14.54 16.69
C LEU A 212 4.21 -14.68 15.21
N ALA A 213 4.26 -13.56 14.50
CA ALA A 213 4.86 -13.43 13.18
C ALA A 213 6.18 -12.64 13.26
N VAL A 214 7.09 -12.89 12.32
CA VAL A 214 8.40 -12.21 12.24
C VAL A 214 8.48 -11.36 10.97
N PHE A 215 9.12 -10.20 11.02
CA PHE A 215 9.53 -9.47 9.82
C PHE A 215 11.08 -9.32 9.78
N PRO A 216 11.74 -9.71 8.67
CA PRO A 216 13.20 -9.76 8.63
C PRO A 216 13.83 -8.39 8.37
N ILE A 217 14.81 -8.03 9.21
CA ILE A 217 15.58 -6.79 9.14
C ILE A 217 16.99 -7.10 8.65
N TYR A 218 17.48 -6.37 7.65
CA TYR A 218 18.87 -6.40 7.22
C TYR A 218 19.57 -5.10 7.56
N GLN A 219 20.64 -5.19 8.35
CA GLN A 219 21.48 -4.06 8.70
C GLN A 219 22.94 -4.51 8.81
N ASP A 220 23.74 -4.11 7.82
CA ASP A 220 25.20 -4.20 7.85
C ASP A 220 25.74 -2.77 7.94
N ASN A 221 26.11 -2.36 9.15
CA ASN A 221 26.30 -0.96 9.52
C ASN A 221 25.07 -0.10 9.20
N ALA A 222 25.14 0.88 8.29
CA ALA A 222 24.06 1.82 7.92
C ALA A 222 23.92 3.03 8.85
N ARG A 223 25.04 3.55 9.37
CA ARG A 223 25.09 4.65 10.35
C ARG A 223 25.68 5.95 9.79
N GLN A 224 26.14 5.94 8.54
CA GLN A 224 26.78 7.10 7.89
C GLN A 224 26.66 7.03 6.37
N LEU A 225 26.79 8.17 5.71
CA LEU A 225 26.68 8.30 4.25
C LEU A 225 27.55 7.30 3.46
N ALA A 226 28.79 7.07 3.91
CA ALA A 226 29.76 6.20 3.23
C ALA A 226 29.31 4.73 3.14
N ASP A 227 28.36 4.31 3.98
CA ASP A 227 27.81 2.95 3.94
C ASP A 227 26.92 2.75 2.70
N PHE A 228 26.39 3.84 2.11
CA PHE A 228 25.41 3.81 1.03
C PHE A 228 26.05 4.08 -0.33
N THR A 229 26.37 2.99 -1.03
CA THR A 229 26.75 3.01 -2.44
C THR A 229 26.00 1.91 -3.20
N TYR A 230 25.87 2.04 -4.53
CA TYR A 230 25.29 0.98 -5.35
C TYR A 230 25.99 -0.37 -5.13
N SER A 231 27.34 -0.37 -5.08
CA SER A 231 28.13 -1.58 -4.89
C SER A 231 27.87 -2.23 -3.52
N ASN A 232 27.81 -1.44 -2.45
CA ASN A 232 27.45 -1.96 -1.13
C ASN A 232 26.03 -2.52 -1.13
N GLY A 233 25.07 -1.79 -1.73
CA GLY A 233 23.69 -2.24 -1.85
C GLY A 233 23.55 -3.56 -2.59
N TYR A 234 24.30 -3.75 -3.68
CA TYR A 234 24.33 -5.02 -4.41
C TYR A 234 24.88 -6.16 -3.54
N GLN A 235 26.00 -5.96 -2.83
CA GLN A 235 26.55 -6.99 -1.94
C GLN A 235 25.62 -7.29 -0.76
N HIS A 236 25.02 -6.27 -0.16
CA HIS A 236 24.06 -6.42 0.93
C HIS A 236 22.81 -7.16 0.46
N GLY A 237 22.29 -6.88 -0.74
CA GLY A 237 21.16 -7.61 -1.32
C GLY A 237 21.48 -9.09 -1.55
N LEU A 238 22.70 -9.42 -2.03
CA LEU A 238 23.14 -10.81 -2.18
C LEU A 238 23.24 -11.53 -0.82
N ASN A 239 23.81 -10.86 0.18
CA ASN A 239 23.96 -11.41 1.51
C ASN A 239 22.61 -11.58 2.22
N ALA A 240 21.73 -10.58 2.13
CA ALA A 240 20.38 -10.63 2.64
C ALA A 240 19.59 -11.81 2.04
N HIS A 241 19.69 -12.01 0.72
CA HIS A 241 19.09 -13.17 0.06
C HIS A 241 19.63 -14.48 0.64
N LYS A 242 20.96 -14.62 0.75
CA LYS A 242 21.61 -15.81 1.30
C LYS A 242 21.14 -16.09 2.73
N CYS A 243 21.10 -15.06 3.58
CA CYS A 243 20.65 -15.19 4.96
C CYS A 243 19.18 -15.59 5.04
N ALA A 244 18.30 -14.87 4.35
CA ALA A 244 16.87 -15.16 4.33
C ALA A 244 16.58 -16.59 3.82
N ALA A 245 17.28 -17.02 2.76
CA ALA A 245 17.20 -18.39 2.25
C ALA A 245 17.73 -19.42 3.26
N GLY A 246 18.81 -19.10 3.99
CA GLY A 246 19.38 -19.94 5.04
C GLY A 246 18.42 -20.19 6.20
N TYR A 247 17.69 -19.17 6.61
CA TYR A 247 16.60 -19.28 7.60
C TYR A 247 15.34 -19.96 7.04
N GLY A 248 15.24 -20.06 5.71
CA GLY A 248 14.13 -20.70 5.01
C GLY A 248 12.94 -19.77 4.79
N PHE A 249 13.11 -18.45 4.85
CA PHE A 249 12.02 -17.51 4.57
C PHE A 249 11.37 -17.82 3.22
N ASN A 250 10.03 -17.79 3.20
CA ASN A 250 9.25 -18.14 2.03
C ASN A 250 9.42 -17.10 0.91
N ARG A 251 9.23 -17.52 -0.34
CA ARG A 251 9.22 -16.61 -1.49
C ARG A 251 8.17 -15.51 -1.28
N GLY A 252 8.50 -14.28 -1.68
CA GLY A 252 7.65 -13.11 -1.53
C GLY A 252 7.90 -12.33 -0.23
N THR A 253 8.63 -12.89 0.74
CA THR A 253 8.98 -12.18 1.98
C THR A 253 9.71 -10.87 1.68
N THR A 254 9.27 -9.78 2.33
CA THR A 254 9.93 -8.47 2.29
C THR A 254 11.02 -8.40 3.35
N ILE A 255 12.23 -7.97 2.96
CA ILE A 255 13.36 -7.73 3.87
C ILE A 255 13.55 -6.22 4.02
N TYR A 256 13.53 -5.72 5.25
CA TYR A 256 13.69 -4.29 5.55
C TYR A 256 15.17 -3.93 5.66
N PHE A 257 15.69 -3.18 4.69
CA PHE A 257 17.08 -2.70 4.69
C PHE A 257 17.18 -1.38 5.43
N ALA A 258 18.07 -1.31 6.42
CA ALA A 258 18.18 -0.15 7.30
C ALA A 258 18.94 1.02 6.69
N VAL A 259 18.43 2.23 6.95
CA VAL A 259 19.09 3.53 6.81
C VAL A 259 18.98 4.22 8.17
N ASP A 260 19.99 4.02 9.01
CA ASP A 260 19.87 4.25 10.46
C ASP A 260 20.72 5.44 10.93
N TYR A 261 20.57 6.55 10.20
CA TYR A 261 21.17 7.85 10.48
C TYR A 261 20.30 9.00 9.93
N ASP A 262 20.59 10.23 10.34
CA ASP A 262 19.87 11.42 9.87
C ASP A 262 20.30 11.84 8.46
N ALA A 263 19.83 11.11 7.44
CA ALA A 263 20.10 11.40 6.04
C ALA A 263 19.33 12.64 5.56
N THR A 264 20.05 13.61 5.00
CA THR A 264 19.47 14.78 4.35
C THR A 264 18.81 14.42 3.00
N GLY A 265 17.92 15.26 2.49
CA GLY A 265 17.28 15.04 1.19
C GLY A 265 18.26 14.85 0.02
N GLU A 266 19.39 15.55 0.05
CA GLU A 266 20.46 15.42 -0.95
C GLU A 266 21.17 14.06 -0.85
N GLU A 267 21.55 13.66 0.36
CA GLU A 267 22.19 12.35 0.62
C GLU A 267 21.26 11.19 0.27
N ILE A 268 19.96 11.33 0.53
CA ILE A 268 18.97 10.31 0.17
C ILE A 268 19.00 10.07 -1.35
N ARG A 269 18.90 11.12 -2.16
CA ARG A 269 18.86 10.98 -3.64
C ARG A 269 20.22 10.59 -4.23
N SER A 270 21.31 11.15 -3.71
CA SER A 270 22.65 10.96 -4.28
C SER A 270 23.33 9.66 -3.85
N ALA A 271 22.96 9.07 -2.71
CA ALA A 271 23.63 7.88 -2.15
C ALA A 271 22.66 6.76 -1.75
N VAL A 272 21.60 7.07 -0.98
CA VAL A 272 20.68 6.04 -0.47
C VAL A 272 19.87 5.40 -1.61
N VAL A 273 19.30 6.19 -2.52
CA VAL A 273 18.56 5.67 -3.69
C VAL A 273 19.46 4.77 -4.57
N PRO A 274 20.68 5.18 -4.97
CA PRO A 274 21.62 4.30 -5.66
C PRO A 274 21.95 3.00 -4.90
N TYR A 275 22.09 3.04 -3.58
CA TYR A 275 22.25 1.84 -2.75
C TYR A 275 21.05 0.89 -2.91
N PHE A 276 19.82 1.39 -2.83
CA PHE A 276 18.61 0.57 -2.99
C PHE A 276 18.42 0.04 -4.42
N HIS A 277 18.86 0.75 -5.46
CA HIS A 277 18.95 0.18 -6.81
C HIS A 277 19.93 -1.01 -6.87
N GLY A 278 21.05 -0.94 -6.13
CA GLY A 278 21.96 -2.08 -5.95
C GLY A 278 21.28 -3.27 -5.28
N VAL A 279 20.55 -3.04 -4.18
CA VAL A 279 19.76 -4.06 -3.47
C VAL A 279 18.75 -4.72 -4.41
N GLN A 280 17.97 -3.91 -5.14
CA GLN A 280 16.97 -4.38 -6.10
C GLN A 280 17.62 -5.25 -7.19
N ALA A 281 18.75 -4.82 -7.75
CA ALA A 281 19.47 -5.56 -8.78
C ALA A 281 20.01 -6.91 -8.25
N ALA A 282 20.51 -6.95 -7.01
CA ALA A 282 20.98 -8.18 -6.39
C ALA A 282 19.85 -9.18 -6.13
N LEU A 283 18.74 -8.75 -5.53
CA LEU A 283 17.57 -9.60 -5.32
C LEU A 283 16.97 -10.09 -6.64
N ALA A 284 16.98 -9.25 -7.68
CA ALA A 284 16.56 -9.64 -9.02
C ALA A 284 17.49 -10.71 -9.62
N GLY A 285 18.81 -10.55 -9.46
CA GLY A 285 19.81 -11.56 -9.87
C GLY A 285 19.65 -12.90 -9.16
N GLN A 286 19.03 -12.92 -7.97
CA GLN A 286 18.70 -14.13 -7.21
C GLN A 286 17.27 -14.64 -7.49
N GLY A 287 16.71 -14.34 -8.66
CA GLY A 287 15.40 -14.85 -9.11
C GLY A 287 14.20 -14.23 -8.40
N LYS A 288 14.36 -13.02 -7.83
CA LYS A 288 13.31 -12.25 -7.12
C LYS A 288 12.58 -13.09 -6.07
N VAL A 289 13.33 -13.92 -5.32
CA VAL A 289 12.74 -14.74 -4.26
C VAL A 289 12.21 -13.87 -3.13
N TYR A 290 12.89 -12.77 -2.83
CA TYR A 290 12.53 -11.80 -1.80
C TYR A 290 12.34 -10.42 -2.41
N THR A 291 11.53 -9.59 -1.75
CA THR A 291 11.36 -8.17 -2.07
C THR A 291 12.10 -7.32 -1.05
N HIS A 292 12.39 -6.06 -1.39
CA HIS A 292 13.02 -5.13 -0.46
C HIS A 292 11.97 -4.18 0.13
N GLY A 293 12.11 -3.93 1.43
CA GLY A 293 11.52 -2.81 2.14
C GLY A 293 12.63 -1.90 2.67
N VAL A 294 12.24 -0.76 3.20
CA VAL A 294 13.18 0.24 3.74
C VAL A 294 12.88 0.51 5.20
N TYR A 295 13.90 0.51 6.04
CA TYR A 295 13.84 1.11 7.37
C TYR A 295 14.55 2.46 7.38
N GLY A 296 13.91 3.50 7.93
CA GLY A 296 14.51 4.83 8.05
C GLY A 296 13.51 5.93 8.38
N SER A 297 13.95 7.19 8.34
CA SER A 297 13.07 8.34 8.58
C SER A 297 11.95 8.44 7.54
N ARG A 298 10.89 9.22 7.82
CA ARG A 298 9.75 9.39 6.90
C ARG A 298 10.20 9.80 5.49
N ASN A 299 11.13 10.75 5.37
CA ASN A 299 11.68 11.19 4.07
C ASN A 299 12.47 10.09 3.36
N VAL A 300 13.31 9.33 4.09
CA VAL A 300 14.02 8.17 3.52
C VAL A 300 13.02 7.18 2.98
N CYS A 301 12.04 6.77 3.80
CA CYS A 301 11.05 5.77 3.44
C CYS A 301 10.23 6.20 2.22
N SER A 302 9.71 7.43 2.21
CA SER A 302 8.94 7.99 1.09
C SER A 302 9.77 8.06 -0.19
N THR A 303 10.98 8.62 -0.13
CA THR A 303 11.82 8.82 -1.32
C THR A 303 12.32 7.49 -1.89
N VAL A 304 12.81 6.57 -1.05
CA VAL A 304 13.27 5.25 -1.48
C VAL A 304 12.10 4.43 -2.05
N SER A 305 10.92 4.48 -1.44
CA SER A 305 9.73 3.80 -1.97
C SER A 305 9.37 4.31 -3.36
N ASN A 306 9.35 5.63 -3.56
CA ASN A 306 9.00 6.25 -4.83
C ASN A 306 10.03 6.00 -5.94
N GLU A 307 11.33 6.01 -5.61
CA GLU A 307 12.39 5.93 -6.63
C GLU A 307 12.86 4.49 -6.91
N THR A 308 12.70 3.57 -5.95
CA THR A 308 13.23 2.20 -6.06
C THR A 308 12.18 1.10 -5.89
N PHE A 309 10.92 1.49 -5.73
CA PHE A 309 9.77 0.59 -5.58
C PHE A 309 9.90 -0.34 -4.37
N ALA A 310 10.33 0.21 -3.22
CA ALA A 310 10.31 -0.53 -1.96
C ALA A 310 8.89 -0.97 -1.65
N ARG A 311 8.72 -2.26 -1.33
CA ARG A 311 7.39 -2.86 -1.13
C ARG A 311 6.69 -2.23 0.07
N PHE A 312 7.42 -2.09 1.17
CA PHE A 312 6.93 -1.57 2.44
C PHE A 312 7.98 -0.69 3.13
N SER A 313 7.49 0.21 3.99
CA SER A 313 8.30 1.10 4.82
C SER A 313 8.19 0.72 6.30
N PHE A 314 9.33 0.60 6.98
CA PHE A 314 9.47 0.50 8.43
C PHE A 314 10.02 1.83 8.94
N VAL A 315 9.16 2.66 9.52
CA VAL A 315 9.50 4.05 9.83
C VAL A 315 10.21 4.15 11.18
N SER A 316 11.34 4.85 11.23
CA SER A 316 12.07 5.16 12.47
C SER A 316 11.42 6.34 13.22
N GLY A 317 10.17 6.17 13.64
CA GLY A 317 9.36 7.22 14.26
C GLY A 317 9.96 7.79 15.55
N MET A 318 10.66 6.98 16.34
CA MET A 318 11.28 7.40 17.60
C MET A 318 12.51 8.29 17.42
N SER A 319 13.09 8.33 16.21
CA SER A 319 14.15 9.27 15.83
C SER A 319 13.55 10.65 15.48
N TRP A 320 12.76 11.22 16.38
CA TRP A 320 12.02 12.48 16.18
C TRP A 320 12.91 13.70 15.97
N GLY A 321 14.20 13.61 16.30
CA GLY A 321 15.19 14.65 16.03
C GLY A 321 15.76 14.65 14.61
N PHE A 322 15.54 13.56 13.84
CA PHE A 322 16.06 13.45 12.47
C PHE A 322 15.34 14.43 11.54
N SER A 323 16.12 15.10 10.69
CA SER A 323 15.62 16.00 9.65
C SER A 323 14.57 15.34 8.76
N GLY A 324 14.76 14.08 8.39
CA GLY A 324 13.80 13.33 7.57
C GLY A 324 12.48 12.97 8.27
N ASN A 325 12.34 13.25 9.56
CA ASN A 325 11.10 13.12 10.33
C ASN A 325 10.42 14.47 10.62
N LEU A 326 11.03 15.59 10.21
CA LEU A 326 10.56 16.95 10.41
C LEU A 326 10.28 17.59 9.05
N GLY A 327 9.01 17.71 8.67
CA GLY A 327 8.65 18.22 7.34
C GLY A 327 8.01 17.19 6.40
N PHE A 328 7.77 15.96 6.87
CA PHE A 328 7.33 14.86 6.02
C PHE A 328 6.18 14.07 6.67
N PRO A 329 5.08 13.78 5.94
CA PRO A 329 4.04 12.87 6.40
C PRO A 329 4.57 11.44 6.46
N ILE A 330 3.89 10.57 7.23
CA ILE A 330 4.20 9.14 7.24
C ILE A 330 3.91 8.54 5.84
N PRO A 331 4.81 7.71 5.25
CA PRO A 331 4.66 7.22 3.88
C PRO A 331 3.42 6.32 3.71
N ARG A 332 2.74 6.37 2.57
CA ARG A 332 1.56 5.53 2.25
C ARG A 332 1.78 4.05 2.52
N ASN A 333 2.95 3.52 2.17
CA ASN A 333 3.29 2.11 2.31
C ASN A 333 3.94 1.77 3.67
N TRP A 334 3.67 2.53 4.73
CA TRP A 334 4.17 2.20 6.06
C TRP A 334 3.52 0.92 6.59
N SER A 335 4.35 0.00 7.03
CA SER A 335 3.97 -1.32 7.57
C SER A 335 4.18 -1.35 9.08
N PHE A 336 5.30 -0.79 9.52
CA PHE A 336 5.73 -0.68 10.89
C PHE A 336 6.17 0.77 11.16
N ASN A 337 5.92 1.29 12.35
CA ASN A 337 6.46 2.57 12.82
C ASN A 337 7.00 2.39 14.23
N GLN A 338 8.32 2.48 14.37
CA GLN A 338 9.03 2.36 15.64
C GLN A 338 8.82 3.62 16.46
N ILE A 339 8.23 3.52 17.66
CA ILE A 339 7.80 4.70 18.44
C ILE A 339 8.46 4.82 19.82
N LYS A 340 9.01 3.75 20.38
CA LYS A 340 9.60 3.77 21.73
C LYS A 340 10.52 2.58 21.99
N GLU A 341 11.74 2.84 22.42
CA GLU A 341 12.61 1.84 23.07
C GLU A 341 12.25 1.77 24.55
N PHE A 342 12.19 0.57 25.10
CA PHE A 342 12.05 0.32 26.52
C PHE A 342 12.69 -0.99 26.94
N GLN A 343 13.03 -1.09 28.22
CA GLN A 343 13.59 -2.31 28.78
C GLN A 343 12.49 -3.21 29.33
N VAL A 344 12.49 -4.47 28.92
CA VAL A 344 11.65 -5.53 29.48
C VAL A 344 12.42 -6.25 30.58
N ALA A 345 11.77 -6.42 31.74
CA ALA A 345 12.26 -7.28 32.81
C ALA A 345 11.21 -8.37 33.12
N THR A 346 11.57 -9.64 32.87
CA THR A 346 10.71 -10.81 33.11
C THR A 346 11.48 -11.89 33.86
N GLY A 347 11.24 -11.98 35.17
CA GLY A 347 12.06 -12.80 36.06
C GLY A 347 13.50 -12.31 36.11
N SER A 348 14.47 -13.17 35.79
CA SER A 348 15.89 -12.81 35.66
C SER A 348 16.30 -12.37 34.24
N ASP A 349 15.38 -12.42 33.28
CA ASP A 349 15.64 -12.03 31.90
C ASP A 349 15.38 -10.53 31.73
N THR A 350 16.34 -9.82 31.15
CA THR A 350 16.26 -8.38 30.89
C THR A 350 16.81 -8.11 29.49
N PHE A 351 16.02 -7.42 28.68
CA PHE A 351 16.37 -7.11 27.29
C PHE A 351 15.68 -5.82 26.84
N ASP A 352 16.32 -5.11 25.92
CA ASP A 352 15.73 -3.91 25.31
C ASP A 352 14.85 -4.32 24.13
N LEU A 353 13.70 -3.66 24.01
CA LEU A 353 12.68 -3.91 23.03
C LEU A 353 12.17 -2.58 22.48
N ASP A 354 12.07 -2.50 21.17
CA ASP A 354 11.46 -1.39 20.49
C ASP A 354 9.98 -1.70 20.25
N ARG A 355 9.12 -0.69 20.43
CA ARG A 355 7.68 -0.77 20.23
C ARG A 355 7.34 -0.26 18.82
N ASP A 356 6.63 -1.09 18.07
CA ASP A 356 6.21 -0.77 16.70
C ASP A 356 4.69 -0.77 16.56
N VAL A 357 4.17 0.32 16.01
CA VAL A 357 2.79 0.34 15.50
C VAL A 357 2.76 -0.44 14.19
N VAL A 358 1.77 -1.32 14.01
CA VAL A 358 1.59 -2.14 12.80
C VAL A 358 0.39 -1.62 12.02
N SER A 359 0.57 -1.28 10.74
CA SER A 359 -0.54 -0.80 9.90
C SER A 359 -1.42 -1.93 9.37
N GLY A 360 -0.86 -3.14 9.25
CA GLY A 360 -1.54 -4.34 8.76
C GLY A 360 -1.33 -4.63 7.27
N ILE A 361 -0.60 -3.79 6.53
CA ILE A 361 -0.31 -4.04 5.10
C ILE A 361 0.79 -5.09 4.87
N ASP A 362 1.69 -5.24 5.85
CA ASP A 362 2.61 -6.38 5.94
C ASP A 362 2.11 -7.31 7.05
N HIS A 363 1.82 -8.56 6.68
CA HIS A 363 1.36 -9.59 7.62
C HIS A 363 2.51 -10.35 8.29
N GLY A 364 3.76 -9.94 8.03
CA GLY A 364 4.94 -10.64 8.49
C GLY A 364 4.98 -12.08 7.99
N VAL A 365 5.84 -12.88 8.62
CA VAL A 365 6.08 -14.28 8.29
C VAL A 365 5.68 -15.12 9.49
N SER A 366 4.75 -16.06 9.27
CA SER A 366 4.27 -17.00 10.29
C SER A 366 4.71 -18.44 10.04
N SER A 367 5.46 -18.68 8.96
CA SER A 367 6.07 -19.97 8.65
C SER A 367 7.26 -19.81 7.72
N VAL A 368 8.19 -20.75 7.77
CA VAL A 368 9.35 -20.84 6.87
C VAL A 368 9.39 -22.22 6.22
N LYS A 369 10.15 -22.35 5.12
CA LYS A 369 10.31 -23.59 4.35
C LYS A 369 8.97 -24.12 3.84
N GLY A 370 8.05 -23.21 3.54
CA GLY A 370 6.73 -23.50 3.00
C GLY A 370 6.85 -24.44 1.80
N ALA A 371 6.10 -25.54 1.87
CA ALA A 371 6.05 -26.56 0.82
C ALA A 371 5.21 -26.12 -0.41
N GLY A 372 4.66 -24.90 -0.40
CA GLY A 372 3.95 -24.32 -1.54
C GLY A 372 4.86 -23.41 -2.36
N GLY A 373 4.86 -23.58 -3.68
CA GLY A 373 5.36 -22.56 -4.60
C GLY A 373 4.41 -21.36 -4.69
N PRO A 374 4.84 -20.25 -5.32
CA PRO A 374 4.12 -18.96 -5.37
C PRO A 374 2.60 -19.03 -5.61
N ALA A 375 2.13 -19.92 -6.51
CA ALA A 375 0.71 -20.13 -6.79
C ALA A 375 0.11 -21.44 -6.23
N ASP A 376 0.93 -22.33 -5.65
CA ASP A 376 0.50 -23.70 -5.28
C ASP A 376 -0.62 -23.69 -4.25
N ASP A 377 -0.45 -22.89 -3.20
CA ASP A 377 -1.46 -22.79 -2.17
C ASP A 377 -2.75 -22.21 -2.73
N PHE A 378 -2.68 -21.33 -3.73
CA PHE A 378 -3.87 -20.69 -4.33
C PHE A 378 -4.63 -21.72 -5.15
N ILE A 379 -3.92 -22.52 -5.95
CA ILE A 379 -4.48 -23.66 -6.66
C ILE A 379 -5.11 -24.66 -5.69
N ALA A 380 -4.45 -24.97 -4.58
CA ALA A 380 -4.99 -25.86 -3.55
C ALA A 380 -6.21 -25.28 -2.84
N TYR A 381 -6.23 -23.96 -2.62
CA TYR A 381 -7.39 -23.25 -2.08
C TYR A 381 -8.58 -23.29 -3.04
N VAL A 382 -8.36 -23.01 -4.33
CA VAL A 382 -9.39 -23.13 -5.38
C VAL A 382 -9.90 -24.57 -5.51
N GLN A 383 -9.01 -25.57 -5.43
CA GLN A 383 -9.39 -26.99 -5.42
C GLN A 383 -10.31 -27.33 -4.25
N ARG A 384 -9.95 -26.92 -3.01
CA ARG A 384 -10.80 -27.17 -1.83
C ARG A 384 -12.17 -26.52 -1.93
N LEU A 385 -12.23 -25.28 -2.41
CA LEU A 385 -13.51 -24.60 -2.68
C LEU A 385 -14.32 -25.34 -3.74
N TYR A 386 -13.67 -25.81 -4.80
CA TYR A 386 -14.33 -26.57 -5.84
C TYR A 386 -14.89 -27.89 -5.30
N ASP A 387 -14.17 -28.60 -4.44
CA ASP A 387 -14.64 -29.82 -3.77
C ASP A 387 -15.82 -29.55 -2.84
N LEU A 388 -15.77 -28.49 -2.05
CA LEU A 388 -16.88 -28.04 -1.22
C LEU A 388 -18.11 -27.63 -2.06
N ALA A 389 -17.93 -26.97 -3.20
CA ALA A 389 -19.02 -26.64 -4.11
C ALA A 389 -19.71 -27.89 -4.65
N GLY A 390 -18.94 -28.96 -4.91
CA GLY A 390 -19.49 -30.27 -5.28
C GLY A 390 -20.28 -30.92 -4.14
N ALA A 391 -19.73 -30.89 -2.92
CA ALA A 391 -20.42 -31.39 -1.72
C ALA A 391 -21.69 -30.58 -1.38
N TYR A 392 -21.71 -29.29 -1.72
CA TYR A 392 -22.87 -28.40 -1.62
C TYR A 392 -23.92 -28.66 -2.72
N GLY A 393 -23.66 -29.60 -3.65
CA GLY A 393 -24.60 -30.03 -4.68
C GLY A 393 -24.46 -29.34 -6.04
N ALA A 394 -23.43 -28.51 -6.25
CA ALA A 394 -23.22 -27.85 -7.54
C ALA A 394 -22.48 -28.74 -8.54
N GLY A 395 -22.93 -28.70 -9.80
CA GLY A 395 -22.31 -29.37 -10.94
C GLY A 395 -21.97 -28.41 -12.07
N GLY A 396 -21.18 -28.89 -13.05
CA GLY A 396 -20.86 -28.15 -14.27
C GLY A 396 -20.28 -26.76 -14.03
N GLN A 397 -20.72 -25.77 -14.81
CA GLN A 397 -20.26 -24.39 -14.72
C GLN A 397 -20.64 -23.72 -13.38
N ARG A 398 -21.80 -24.07 -12.80
CA ARG A 398 -22.24 -23.52 -11.50
C ARG A 398 -21.24 -23.84 -10.39
N ARG A 399 -20.61 -25.02 -10.44
CA ARG A 399 -19.58 -25.41 -9.47
C ARG A 399 -18.36 -24.47 -9.52
N SER A 400 -17.93 -24.09 -10.73
CA SER A 400 -16.85 -23.10 -10.92
C SER A 400 -17.29 -21.70 -10.48
N GLN A 401 -18.53 -21.32 -10.80
CA GLN A 401 -19.09 -20.02 -10.43
C GLN A 401 -19.13 -19.84 -8.90
N LEU A 402 -19.53 -20.87 -8.15
CA LEU A 402 -19.55 -20.83 -6.68
C LEU A 402 -18.16 -20.57 -6.08
N VAL A 403 -17.09 -21.11 -6.68
CA VAL A 403 -15.71 -20.81 -6.25
C VAL A 403 -15.41 -19.32 -6.47
N MET A 404 -15.72 -18.78 -7.65
CA MET A 404 -15.49 -17.36 -7.94
C MET A 404 -16.28 -16.46 -6.98
N GLU A 405 -17.56 -16.79 -6.76
CA GLU A 405 -18.46 -16.14 -5.81
C GLU A 405 -17.90 -16.16 -4.39
N TYR A 406 -17.43 -17.32 -3.90
CA TYR A 406 -16.82 -17.40 -2.58
C TYR A 406 -15.55 -16.57 -2.48
N ILE A 407 -14.69 -16.57 -3.49
CA ILE A 407 -13.43 -15.82 -3.38
C ILE A 407 -13.71 -14.31 -3.36
N ARG A 408 -14.66 -13.80 -4.16
CA ARG A 408 -14.95 -12.37 -4.25
C ARG A 408 -15.91 -11.81 -3.20
N HIS A 409 -16.57 -12.66 -2.39
CA HIS A 409 -17.78 -12.25 -1.65
C HIS A 409 -17.53 -11.14 -0.62
N TYR A 410 -16.32 -11.04 -0.08
CA TYR A 410 -16.04 -10.14 1.01
C TYR A 410 -15.92 -8.71 0.49
N THR A 411 -15.03 -8.47 -0.48
CA THR A 411 -14.81 -7.15 -1.08
C THR A 411 -15.89 -6.77 -2.10
N TYR A 412 -16.36 -7.72 -2.91
CA TYR A 412 -17.28 -7.49 -4.04
C TYR A 412 -18.66 -8.13 -3.85
N GLY A 413 -19.06 -8.38 -2.60
CA GLY A 413 -20.35 -9.00 -2.27
C GLY A 413 -21.15 -8.22 -1.24
N ASN A 414 -20.66 -8.08 0.01
CA ASN A 414 -21.44 -7.51 1.12
C ASN A 414 -20.57 -6.78 2.17
N LYS A 415 -19.64 -5.91 1.77
CA LYS A 415 -18.82 -5.14 2.74
C LYS A 415 -19.65 -4.07 3.50
N GLY A 416 -20.78 -3.64 2.93
CA GLY A 416 -21.74 -2.69 3.53
C GLY A 416 -22.95 -2.44 2.61
N PRO A 417 -24.00 -1.69 3.01
CA PRO A 417 -25.22 -1.52 2.20
C PRO A 417 -25.00 -0.94 0.80
N LEU A 418 -24.09 0.05 0.67
CA LEU A 418 -23.74 0.68 -0.62
C LEU A 418 -22.91 -0.26 -1.50
N ASN A 419 -21.85 -0.86 -0.93
CA ASN A 419 -21.03 -1.88 -1.60
C ASN A 419 -21.86 -3.10 -2.05
N LYS A 420 -22.77 -3.56 -1.18
CA LYS A 420 -23.73 -4.63 -1.45
C LYS A 420 -24.60 -4.28 -2.64
N PHE A 421 -25.26 -3.13 -2.64
CA PHE A 421 -26.18 -2.78 -3.72
C PHE A 421 -25.44 -2.54 -5.03
N GLY A 422 -24.29 -1.86 -4.99
CA GLY A 422 -23.44 -1.57 -6.16
C GLY A 422 -22.95 -2.84 -6.83
N TRP A 423 -22.10 -3.62 -6.17
CA TRP A 423 -21.50 -4.80 -6.80
C TRP A 423 -22.50 -5.93 -7.07
N TRP A 424 -23.54 -6.10 -6.25
CA TRP A 424 -24.63 -7.03 -6.56
C TRP A 424 -25.31 -6.67 -7.88
N TYR A 425 -25.54 -5.39 -8.13
CA TYR A 425 -26.15 -4.92 -9.37
C TYR A 425 -25.20 -5.04 -10.58
N LEU A 426 -23.90 -4.78 -10.37
CA LEU A 426 -22.90 -4.74 -11.45
C LEU A 426 -22.39 -6.12 -11.87
N ILE A 427 -22.10 -7.01 -10.93
CA ILE A 427 -21.45 -8.31 -11.19
C ILE A 427 -22.23 -9.49 -10.60
N GLY A 428 -23.46 -9.26 -10.15
CA GLY A 428 -24.35 -10.26 -9.60
C GLY A 428 -24.06 -10.61 -8.13
N GLY A 429 -25.07 -11.17 -7.48
CA GLY A 429 -24.94 -11.69 -6.11
C GLY A 429 -24.05 -12.92 -6.01
N TYR A 430 -23.75 -13.30 -4.77
CA TYR A 430 -23.05 -14.54 -4.43
C TYR A 430 -23.97 -15.43 -3.58
N ASP A 431 -23.70 -16.73 -3.57
CA ASP A 431 -24.45 -17.70 -2.78
C ASP A 431 -24.05 -17.63 -1.29
N THR A 432 -24.88 -16.98 -0.47
CA THR A 432 -24.61 -16.83 0.97
C THR A 432 -24.61 -18.17 1.70
N GLY A 433 -25.46 -19.12 1.29
CA GLY A 433 -25.48 -20.46 1.87
C GLY A 433 -24.19 -21.23 1.60
N PHE A 434 -23.61 -21.07 0.40
CA PHE A 434 -22.31 -21.64 0.08
C PHE A 434 -21.18 -21.00 0.88
N VAL A 435 -21.22 -19.68 1.08
CA VAL A 435 -20.27 -18.98 1.95
C VAL A 435 -20.33 -19.51 3.38
N ASP A 436 -21.52 -19.62 3.95
CA ASP A 436 -21.71 -20.17 5.30
C ASP A 436 -21.24 -21.62 5.39
N TYR A 437 -21.51 -22.43 4.36
CA TYR A 437 -21.07 -23.82 4.26
C TYR A 437 -19.54 -23.93 4.22
N CYS A 438 -18.86 -23.14 3.38
CA CYS A 438 -17.41 -23.11 3.30
C CYS A 438 -16.76 -22.64 4.61
N ASN A 439 -17.29 -21.58 5.22
CA ASN A 439 -16.79 -21.05 6.49
C ASN A 439 -16.94 -22.07 7.63
N SER A 440 -18.07 -22.79 7.66
CA SER A 440 -18.30 -23.89 8.62
C SER A 440 -17.35 -25.08 8.41
N ASN A 441 -16.80 -25.23 7.20
CA ASN A 441 -15.77 -26.20 6.85
C ASN A 441 -14.34 -25.64 6.95
N GLY A 442 -14.15 -24.51 7.66
CA GLY A 442 -12.85 -23.95 7.98
C GLY A 442 -12.20 -23.14 6.87
N MET A 443 -12.93 -22.83 5.79
CA MET A 443 -12.44 -21.91 4.77
C MET A 443 -12.47 -20.47 5.30
N LYS A 444 -11.47 -19.70 4.89
CA LYS A 444 -11.37 -18.26 5.10
C LYS A 444 -10.99 -17.60 3.79
N ILE A 445 -11.35 -16.34 3.63
CA ILE A 445 -10.92 -15.55 2.48
C ILE A 445 -9.40 -15.57 2.40
N ARG A 446 -8.92 -15.84 1.20
CA ARG A 446 -7.54 -15.61 0.82
C ARG A 446 -7.49 -14.38 -0.06
N GLU A 447 -6.97 -13.29 0.48
CA GLU A 447 -6.95 -11.99 -0.20
C GLU A 447 -5.96 -11.96 -1.36
N SER A 448 -4.80 -12.65 -1.23
CA SER A 448 -3.79 -12.64 -2.27
C SER A 448 -2.95 -13.92 -2.39
N PHE A 449 -2.24 -14.02 -3.51
CA PHE A 449 -1.21 -15.03 -3.78
C PHE A 449 -0.14 -14.47 -4.71
N THR A 450 1.03 -15.11 -4.73
CA THR A 450 2.17 -14.59 -5.47
C THR A 450 2.15 -15.10 -6.91
N ASP A 451 2.18 -14.18 -7.87
CA ASP A 451 2.28 -14.49 -9.29
C ASP A 451 3.62 -15.17 -9.61
N PRO A 452 3.62 -16.40 -10.16
CA PRO A 452 4.84 -17.16 -10.40
C PRO A 452 5.70 -16.58 -11.53
N TYR A 453 5.15 -15.67 -12.34
CA TYR A 453 5.83 -15.07 -13.48
C TYR A 453 6.55 -13.77 -13.09
N THR A 454 5.82 -12.85 -12.47
CA THR A 454 6.25 -11.49 -12.17
C THR A 454 6.75 -11.34 -10.73
N GLY A 455 6.26 -12.16 -9.80
CA GLY A 455 6.53 -12.07 -8.36
C GLY A 455 5.65 -11.07 -7.61
N TYR A 456 4.69 -10.43 -8.26
CA TYR A 456 3.72 -9.55 -7.60
C TYR A 456 2.72 -10.35 -6.78
N GLN A 457 2.22 -9.76 -5.68
CA GLN A 457 1.04 -10.30 -4.99
C GLN A 457 -0.20 -9.87 -5.77
N LEU A 458 -1.01 -10.82 -6.21
CA LEU A 458 -2.26 -10.57 -6.91
C LEU A 458 -3.45 -10.72 -5.95
N GLY A 459 -4.38 -9.77 -6.01
CA GLY A 459 -5.67 -9.77 -5.35
C GLY A 459 -6.56 -10.88 -5.90
N ALA A 460 -6.76 -11.93 -5.10
CA ALA A 460 -7.61 -13.04 -5.49
C ALA A 460 -9.08 -12.65 -5.58
N GLU A 461 -9.53 -11.71 -4.73
CA GLU A 461 -10.91 -11.20 -4.76
C GLU A 461 -11.20 -10.43 -6.06
N HIS A 462 -10.32 -9.52 -6.47
CA HIS A 462 -10.47 -8.74 -7.69
C HIS A 462 -10.46 -9.66 -8.92
N MET A 463 -9.41 -10.48 -9.08
CA MET A 463 -9.32 -11.42 -10.20
C MET A 463 -10.56 -12.32 -10.32
N MET A 464 -11.13 -12.78 -9.19
CA MET A 464 -12.31 -13.64 -9.20
C MET A 464 -13.63 -12.85 -9.36
N ALA A 465 -13.65 -11.56 -9.03
CA ALA A 465 -14.73 -10.66 -9.42
C ALA A 465 -14.76 -10.48 -10.94
N THR A 466 -13.61 -10.18 -11.57
CA THR A 466 -13.47 -10.08 -13.02
C THR A 466 -13.83 -11.40 -13.70
N ALA A 467 -13.35 -12.53 -13.17
CA ALA A 467 -13.69 -13.85 -13.69
C ALA A 467 -15.19 -14.14 -13.59
N ASN A 468 -15.84 -13.81 -12.46
CA ASN A 468 -17.26 -14.07 -12.29
C ASN A 468 -18.10 -13.17 -13.20
N ALA A 469 -17.75 -11.89 -13.36
CA ALA A 469 -18.46 -10.96 -14.22
C ALA A 469 -18.43 -11.41 -15.68
N HIS A 470 -17.26 -11.77 -16.20
CA HIS A 470 -17.10 -12.32 -17.55
C HIS A 470 -17.67 -13.74 -17.72
N LEU A 471 -17.86 -14.48 -16.63
CA LEU A 471 -18.58 -15.76 -16.66
C LEU A 471 -20.09 -15.51 -16.86
N LEU A 472 -20.66 -14.57 -16.10
CA LEU A 472 -22.08 -14.22 -16.12
C LEU A 472 -22.49 -13.45 -17.37
N THR A 473 -21.58 -12.65 -17.92
CA THR A 473 -21.84 -11.79 -19.08
C THR A 473 -20.84 -12.06 -20.19
N ASP A 474 -21.34 -12.48 -21.34
CA ASP A 474 -20.55 -12.70 -22.56
C ASP A 474 -19.82 -11.41 -22.96
N GLN A 475 -18.63 -11.52 -23.57
CA GLN A 475 -18.07 -10.32 -24.21
C GLN A 475 -19.00 -9.87 -25.33
N PRO A 476 -19.04 -8.56 -25.62
CA PRO A 476 -19.72 -8.07 -26.80
C PRO A 476 -19.19 -8.72 -28.08
N ALA A 477 -20.09 -8.97 -29.05
CA ALA A 477 -19.69 -9.44 -30.38
C ALA A 477 -18.88 -8.38 -31.13
N ASP A 478 -19.27 -7.11 -30.98
CA ASP A 478 -18.48 -5.97 -31.43
C ASP A 478 -17.44 -5.61 -30.36
N LYS A 479 -16.17 -5.90 -30.66
CA LYS A 479 -15.04 -5.64 -29.76
C LYS A 479 -14.83 -4.16 -29.45
N GLY A 480 -15.41 -3.25 -30.24
CA GLY A 480 -15.41 -1.80 -30.02
C GLY A 480 -16.46 -1.31 -29.01
N THR A 481 -17.23 -2.21 -28.41
CA THR A 481 -18.24 -1.89 -27.37
C THR A 481 -17.84 -2.49 -26.02
N ALA A 482 -18.52 -2.09 -24.94
CA ALA A 482 -18.32 -2.60 -23.58
C ALA A 482 -19.67 -3.03 -22.97
N ASN A 483 -19.65 -3.89 -21.94
CA ASN A 483 -20.85 -4.30 -21.21
C ASN A 483 -20.59 -4.62 -19.73
N GLY A 484 -21.59 -5.13 -19.01
CA GLY A 484 -21.48 -5.46 -17.59
C GLY A 484 -20.37 -6.46 -17.23
N GLY A 485 -19.97 -7.35 -18.15
CA GLY A 485 -18.83 -8.24 -17.93
C GLY A 485 -17.52 -7.46 -17.83
N ASP A 486 -17.37 -6.40 -18.64
CA ASP A 486 -16.20 -5.52 -18.62
C ASP A 486 -16.16 -4.63 -17.36
N VAL A 487 -17.33 -4.24 -16.83
CA VAL A 487 -17.42 -3.43 -15.60
C VAL A 487 -16.86 -4.16 -14.39
N GLY A 488 -16.96 -5.50 -14.37
CA GLY A 488 -16.38 -6.29 -13.29
C GLY A 488 -14.86 -6.40 -13.33
N GLY A 489 -14.19 -5.76 -14.30
CA GLY A 489 -12.75 -5.62 -14.39
C GLY A 489 -12.38 -4.28 -15.03
N TRP A 490 -11.62 -4.30 -16.13
CA TRP A 490 -11.01 -3.11 -16.74
C TRP A 490 -11.90 -1.88 -16.92
N ALA A 491 -13.19 -2.04 -17.22
CA ALA A 491 -14.06 -0.90 -17.44
C ALA A 491 -14.45 -0.24 -16.11
N GLY A 492 -14.61 -1.02 -15.04
CA GLY A 492 -14.82 -0.49 -13.69
C GLY A 492 -13.60 0.27 -13.20
N ASP A 493 -12.40 -0.30 -13.37
CA ASP A 493 -11.16 0.37 -12.99
C ASP A 493 -10.86 1.61 -13.86
N LEU A 494 -11.26 1.60 -15.13
CA LEU A 494 -11.15 2.79 -15.98
C LEU A 494 -12.11 3.91 -15.52
N MET A 495 -13.28 3.56 -14.98
CA MET A 495 -14.23 4.54 -14.43
C MET A 495 -13.70 5.17 -13.13
N THR A 496 -13.16 4.36 -12.22
CA THR A 496 -12.52 4.89 -11.00
C THR A 496 -11.29 5.73 -11.36
N PHE A 497 -10.48 5.29 -12.32
CA PHE A 497 -9.33 6.06 -12.81
C PHE A 497 -9.72 7.38 -13.50
N TRP A 498 -10.87 7.43 -14.16
CA TRP A 498 -11.43 8.68 -14.68
C TRP A 498 -11.76 9.64 -13.54
N ALA A 499 -12.36 9.14 -12.46
CA ALA A 499 -12.66 9.95 -11.29
C ALA A 499 -11.38 10.53 -10.67
N ASP A 500 -10.31 9.74 -10.55
CA ASP A 500 -9.01 10.22 -10.06
C ASP A 500 -8.47 11.38 -10.89
N TRP A 501 -8.50 11.24 -12.22
CA TRP A 501 -8.04 12.32 -13.09
C TRP A 501 -8.92 13.57 -12.96
N ARG A 502 -10.26 13.40 -12.96
CA ARG A 502 -11.20 14.52 -12.82
C ARG A 502 -10.99 15.28 -11.52
N ASN A 503 -10.72 14.55 -10.43
CA ASN A 503 -10.49 15.11 -9.10
C ASN A 503 -9.07 15.70 -8.96
N SER A 504 -8.16 15.43 -9.90
CA SER A 504 -6.79 15.95 -9.91
C SER A 504 -6.49 16.88 -11.08
N GLU A 505 -7.49 17.28 -11.88
CA GLU A 505 -7.29 18.04 -13.13
C GLU A 505 -6.51 19.35 -12.94
N GLU A 506 -6.66 20.02 -11.78
CA GLU A 506 -5.89 21.23 -11.46
C GLU A 506 -4.38 20.98 -11.37
N GLN A 507 -3.98 19.79 -10.93
CA GLN A 507 -2.59 19.35 -10.79
C GLN A 507 -2.12 18.59 -12.05
N TYR A 508 -3.03 17.91 -12.73
CA TYR A 508 -2.81 17.09 -13.92
C TYR A 508 -3.74 17.51 -15.06
N ALA A 509 -3.42 18.64 -15.70
CA ALA A 509 -4.27 19.23 -16.73
C ALA A 509 -4.42 18.35 -18.00
N ASP A 510 -3.40 17.54 -18.32
CA ASP A 510 -3.37 16.62 -19.46
C ASP A 510 -3.69 15.18 -19.01
N PRO A 511 -4.87 14.63 -19.37
CA PRO A 511 -5.24 13.26 -19.04
C PRO A 511 -4.35 12.20 -19.69
N LEU A 512 -3.73 12.49 -20.84
CA LEU A 512 -2.84 11.53 -21.50
C LEU A 512 -1.57 11.34 -20.65
N GLN A 513 -0.98 12.44 -20.18
CA GLN A 513 0.17 12.40 -19.29
C GLN A 513 -0.18 11.73 -17.95
N PHE A 514 -1.36 12.04 -17.38
CA PHE A 514 -1.83 11.36 -16.17
C PHE A 514 -1.90 9.84 -16.35
N ALA A 515 -2.46 9.38 -17.47
CA ALA A 515 -2.50 7.95 -17.79
C ALA A 515 -1.09 7.36 -17.96
N HIS A 516 -0.18 8.04 -18.65
CA HIS A 516 1.21 7.56 -18.81
C HIS A 516 1.96 7.43 -17.48
N ASP A 517 1.69 8.31 -16.52
CA ASP A 517 2.35 8.32 -15.23
C ASP A 517 1.73 7.33 -14.23
N LYS A 518 0.44 7.04 -14.32
CA LYS A 518 -0.33 6.36 -13.27
C LYS A 518 -0.98 5.04 -13.72
N LEU A 519 -1.49 4.97 -14.95
CA LEU A 519 -2.35 3.87 -15.40
C LEU A 519 -1.55 2.58 -15.63
N ALA A 520 -1.79 1.59 -14.76
CA ALA A 520 -1.13 0.29 -14.80
C ALA A 520 0.42 0.38 -14.90
N VAL A 521 1.02 1.40 -14.29
CA VAL A 521 2.46 1.55 -14.21
C VAL A 521 3.00 0.75 -13.01
N PRO A 522 3.91 -0.23 -13.21
CA PRO A 522 4.39 -1.08 -12.14
C PRO A 522 5.03 -0.27 -11.01
N GLY A 523 4.59 -0.56 -9.78
CA GLY A 523 5.08 0.11 -8.58
C GLY A 523 4.55 1.54 -8.37
N VAL A 524 3.67 2.03 -9.26
CA VAL A 524 2.94 3.29 -9.06
C VAL A 524 1.55 2.95 -8.52
N ALA A 525 1.16 3.62 -7.44
CA ALA A 525 -0.19 3.50 -6.90
C ALA A 525 -1.18 4.30 -7.75
N SER A 526 -2.32 3.69 -8.03
CA SER A 526 -3.38 4.16 -8.92
C SER A 526 -4.64 3.37 -8.58
N SER A 527 -5.84 3.95 -8.72
CA SER A 527 -7.09 3.19 -8.65
C SER A 527 -7.23 2.14 -9.75
N PHE A 528 -6.44 2.28 -10.83
CA PHE A 528 -6.21 1.24 -11.83
C PHE A 528 -4.71 0.93 -11.91
N GLY A 529 -4.25 0.12 -10.95
CA GLY A 529 -2.85 -0.24 -10.75
C GLY A 529 -2.35 -1.33 -11.70
N PHE A 530 -1.05 -1.60 -11.66
CA PHE A 530 -0.47 -2.70 -12.45
C PHE A 530 -0.97 -4.07 -12.01
N ASN A 531 -1.22 -4.24 -10.70
CA ASN A 531 -1.80 -5.46 -10.14
C ASN A 531 -3.22 -5.68 -10.66
N ASP A 532 -4.07 -4.66 -10.62
CA ASP A 532 -5.44 -4.70 -11.12
C ASP A 532 -5.47 -5.11 -12.59
N LEU A 533 -4.60 -4.53 -13.43
CA LEU A 533 -4.54 -4.93 -14.84
C LEU A 533 -4.09 -6.39 -15.05
N ILE A 534 -3.22 -6.93 -14.18
CA ILE A 534 -2.89 -8.36 -14.18
C ILE A 534 -4.13 -9.18 -13.82
N GLU A 535 -4.79 -8.81 -12.71
CA GLU A 535 -5.95 -9.49 -12.16
C GLU A 535 -7.13 -9.50 -13.14
N ASP A 536 -7.30 -8.42 -13.89
CA ASP A 536 -8.25 -8.29 -14.98
C ASP A 536 -7.98 -9.22 -16.16
N ALA A 537 -6.74 -9.21 -16.63
CA ALA A 537 -6.31 -10.06 -17.74
C ALA A 537 -6.50 -11.55 -17.35
N ASP A 538 -6.06 -11.91 -16.15
CA ASP A 538 -6.15 -13.28 -15.64
C ASP A 538 -7.60 -13.69 -15.40
N GLY A 539 -8.41 -12.82 -14.77
CA GLY A 539 -9.83 -13.05 -14.55
C GLY A 539 -10.59 -13.26 -15.86
N TYR A 540 -10.32 -12.45 -16.89
CA TYR A 540 -10.87 -12.63 -18.23
C TYR A 540 -10.49 -13.98 -18.83
N HIS A 541 -9.23 -14.41 -18.74
CA HIS A 541 -8.77 -15.69 -19.27
C HIS A 541 -9.41 -16.88 -18.54
N LEU A 542 -9.49 -16.82 -17.22
CA LEU A 542 -10.14 -17.84 -16.39
C LEU A 542 -11.62 -17.99 -16.74
N ALA A 543 -12.34 -16.88 -16.88
CA ALA A 543 -13.75 -16.89 -17.29
C ALA A 543 -13.93 -17.57 -18.66
N ARG A 544 -13.09 -17.23 -19.64
CA ARG A 544 -13.14 -17.82 -20.99
C ARG A 544 -12.84 -19.31 -20.97
N ALA A 545 -11.86 -19.75 -20.19
CA ALA A 545 -11.55 -21.17 -20.02
C ALA A 545 -12.76 -21.92 -19.42
N VAL A 546 -13.39 -21.37 -18.38
CA VAL A 546 -14.56 -21.97 -17.74
C VAL A 546 -15.77 -22.03 -18.68
N ARG A 547 -16.00 -20.97 -19.45
CA ARG A 547 -17.03 -20.94 -20.50
C ARG A 547 -16.75 -21.92 -21.64
N GLY A 548 -15.48 -22.18 -21.92
CA GLY A 548 -15.02 -23.19 -22.88
C GLY A 548 -15.10 -24.63 -22.37
N GLY A 549 -15.66 -24.86 -21.17
CA GLY A 549 -15.88 -26.20 -20.61
C GLY A 549 -14.79 -26.71 -19.66
N ARG A 550 -13.75 -25.91 -19.37
CA ARG A 550 -12.84 -26.22 -18.26
C ARG A 550 -13.52 -25.97 -16.92
N ASN A 551 -13.11 -26.68 -15.87
CA ASN A 551 -13.46 -26.24 -14.51
C ASN A 551 -12.47 -25.16 -14.04
N ILE A 552 -12.84 -24.41 -13.01
CA ILE A 552 -12.00 -23.30 -12.51
C ILE A 552 -10.65 -23.77 -11.96
N VAL A 553 -10.58 -24.97 -11.40
CA VAL A 553 -9.30 -25.51 -10.88
C VAL A 553 -8.32 -25.72 -12.04
N ASP A 554 -8.77 -26.39 -13.09
CA ASP A 554 -7.95 -26.66 -14.27
C ASP A 554 -7.62 -25.36 -15.01
N ALA A 555 -8.55 -24.40 -15.06
CA ALA A 555 -8.27 -23.08 -15.62
C ALA A 555 -7.14 -22.37 -14.86
N VAL A 556 -7.19 -22.35 -13.53
CA VAL A 556 -6.13 -21.74 -12.69
C VAL A 556 -4.80 -22.52 -12.82
N LYS A 557 -4.84 -23.85 -12.87
CA LYS A 557 -3.64 -24.69 -13.10
C LYS A 557 -3.03 -24.45 -14.48
N ASP A 558 -3.84 -24.47 -15.54
CA ASP A 558 -3.38 -24.20 -16.90
C ASP A 558 -2.80 -22.77 -16.98
N HIS A 559 -3.41 -21.83 -16.27
CA HIS A 559 -2.94 -20.44 -16.24
C HIS A 559 -1.59 -20.28 -15.57
N TYR A 560 -1.42 -20.76 -14.34
CA TYR A 560 -0.24 -20.51 -13.50
C TYR A 560 0.84 -21.61 -13.55
N ASN A 561 0.47 -22.85 -13.88
CA ASN A 561 1.41 -23.99 -14.01
C ASN A 561 1.60 -24.39 -15.47
N GLY A 562 0.54 -24.28 -16.27
CA GLY A 562 0.58 -24.58 -17.71
C GLY A 562 1.27 -23.49 -18.52
N GLY A 563 1.48 -22.30 -17.94
CA GLY A 563 2.21 -21.21 -18.58
C GLY A 563 1.34 -20.30 -19.45
N LEU A 564 0.01 -20.41 -19.44
CA LEU A 564 -0.83 -19.48 -20.22
C LEU A 564 -0.69 -18.03 -19.74
N GLY A 565 -0.33 -17.81 -18.46
CA GLY A 565 -0.04 -16.48 -17.92
C GLY A 565 1.23 -15.80 -18.47
N LEU A 566 2.05 -16.48 -19.28
CA LEU A 566 3.25 -15.90 -19.91
C LEU A 566 2.94 -14.93 -21.05
N SER A 567 1.75 -15.04 -21.66
CA SER A 567 1.26 -14.20 -22.75
C SER A 567 -0.04 -13.48 -22.37
N ARG A 568 -0.30 -13.30 -21.07
CA ARG A 568 -1.60 -12.83 -20.55
C ARG A 568 -2.04 -11.53 -21.20
N PHE A 569 -1.15 -10.54 -21.33
CA PHE A 569 -1.51 -9.23 -21.86
C PHE A 569 -1.69 -9.27 -23.36
N ASN A 570 -0.78 -9.94 -24.09
CA ASN A 570 -0.94 -10.14 -25.52
C ASN A 570 -2.26 -10.84 -25.85
N ASP A 571 -2.57 -11.93 -25.14
CA ASP A 571 -3.76 -12.72 -25.39
C ASP A 571 -5.02 -11.99 -24.96
N TYR A 572 -4.97 -11.26 -23.84
CA TYR A 572 -6.08 -10.46 -23.36
C TYR A 572 -6.43 -9.37 -24.37
N PHE A 573 -5.43 -8.59 -24.79
CA PHE A 573 -5.63 -7.50 -25.74
C PHE A 573 -6.15 -7.98 -27.09
N THR A 574 -5.54 -9.05 -27.62
CA THR A 574 -5.93 -9.65 -28.92
C THR A 574 -7.35 -10.21 -28.87
N ARG A 575 -7.71 -10.90 -27.78
CA ARG A 575 -9.03 -11.54 -27.67
C ARG A 575 -10.12 -10.51 -27.40
N ARG A 576 -9.91 -9.58 -26.46
CA ARG A 576 -10.92 -8.61 -26.05
C ARG A 576 -11.13 -7.51 -27.07
N TRP A 577 -10.06 -6.94 -27.63
CA TRP A 577 -10.16 -5.80 -28.53
C TRP A 577 -9.69 -6.13 -29.95
N GLY A 578 -8.67 -6.96 -30.12
CA GLY A 578 -8.10 -7.30 -31.42
C GLY A 578 -7.28 -6.19 -32.08
N GLY A 579 -7.37 -4.95 -31.57
CA GLY A 579 -6.59 -3.82 -32.02
C GLY A 579 -6.89 -2.53 -31.25
N ALA A 580 -5.98 -1.56 -31.36
CA ALA A 580 -6.02 -0.29 -30.64
C ALA A 580 -7.30 0.53 -30.90
N ALA A 581 -7.81 0.51 -32.14
CA ALA A 581 -9.03 1.26 -32.50
C ALA A 581 -10.27 0.73 -31.75
N ALA A 582 -10.45 -0.59 -31.70
CA ALA A 582 -11.53 -1.22 -30.94
C ALA A 582 -11.34 -1.02 -29.44
N CYS A 583 -10.10 -1.07 -28.95
CA CYS A 583 -9.78 -0.75 -27.56
C CYS A 583 -10.24 0.66 -27.18
N LYS A 584 -9.85 1.67 -27.97
CA LYS A 584 -10.26 3.06 -27.75
C LYS A 584 -11.78 3.22 -27.81
N SER A 585 -12.41 2.65 -28.85
CA SER A 585 -13.88 2.67 -29.00
C SER A 585 -14.58 2.06 -27.80
N SER A 586 -14.09 0.92 -27.29
CA SER A 586 -14.71 0.27 -26.13
C SER A 586 -14.54 1.07 -24.86
N ALA A 587 -13.40 1.76 -24.68
CA ALA A 587 -13.18 2.67 -23.57
C ALA A 587 -14.16 3.85 -23.62
N HIS A 588 -14.34 4.44 -24.80
CA HIS A 588 -15.35 5.47 -25.02
C HIS A 588 -16.75 4.95 -24.64
N GLN A 589 -17.14 3.77 -25.14
CA GLN A 589 -18.44 3.16 -24.84
C GLN A 589 -18.62 2.86 -23.36
N ALA A 590 -17.60 2.34 -22.67
CA ALA A 590 -17.65 2.13 -21.24
C ALA A 590 -17.92 3.44 -20.48
N LEU A 591 -17.28 4.53 -20.90
CA LEU A 591 -17.34 5.83 -20.23
C LEU A 591 -18.59 6.67 -20.57
N THR A 592 -19.18 6.51 -21.76
CA THR A 592 -20.23 7.43 -22.26
C THR A 592 -21.56 6.79 -22.62
N THR A 593 -21.63 5.45 -22.76
CA THR A 593 -22.86 4.82 -23.23
C THR A 593 -23.95 4.81 -22.17
N LEU A 594 -25.19 5.06 -22.64
CA LEU A 594 -26.40 4.99 -21.85
C LEU A 594 -27.01 3.58 -21.89
N ASP A 595 -26.39 2.65 -21.17
CA ASP A 595 -26.86 1.28 -20.94
C ASP A 595 -27.22 1.08 -19.46
N ALA A 596 -28.21 0.23 -19.13
CA ALA A 596 -28.69 0.08 -17.76
C ALA A 596 -27.60 -0.37 -16.76
N THR A 597 -26.62 -1.17 -17.20
CA THR A 597 -25.51 -1.63 -16.36
C THR A 597 -24.37 -0.64 -16.38
N LEU A 598 -23.96 -0.18 -17.57
CA LEU A 598 -22.87 0.81 -17.71
C LEU A 598 -23.21 2.13 -17.04
N SER A 599 -24.43 2.66 -17.21
CA SER A 599 -24.84 3.91 -16.57
C SER A 599 -24.91 3.79 -15.06
N ALA A 600 -25.34 2.64 -14.51
CA ALA A 600 -25.28 2.41 -13.08
C ALA A 600 -23.83 2.37 -12.57
N ALA A 601 -22.93 1.72 -13.33
CA ALA A 601 -21.51 1.67 -13.02
C ALA A 601 -20.87 3.06 -13.05
N GLN A 602 -21.14 3.85 -14.10
CA GLN A 602 -20.66 5.22 -14.25
C GLN A 602 -21.14 6.09 -13.08
N VAL A 603 -22.42 6.03 -12.72
CA VAL A 603 -22.94 6.80 -11.57
C VAL A 603 -22.30 6.33 -10.26
N TYR A 604 -22.16 5.02 -10.06
CA TYR A 604 -21.61 4.47 -8.82
C TYR A 604 -20.11 4.76 -8.66
N LEU A 605 -19.31 4.53 -9.71
CA LEU A 605 -17.84 4.59 -9.67
C LEU A 605 -17.28 5.98 -10.00
N ILE A 606 -18.01 6.81 -10.75
CA ILE A 606 -17.57 8.17 -11.12
C ILE A 606 -18.26 9.21 -10.26
N THR A 607 -19.59 9.28 -10.35
CA THR A 607 -20.36 10.29 -9.59
C THR A 607 -20.31 10.02 -8.09
N GLY A 608 -20.33 8.75 -7.68
CA GLY A 608 -20.13 8.35 -6.29
C GLY A 608 -18.77 8.79 -5.71
N ALA A 609 -17.75 8.92 -6.57
CA ALA A 609 -16.43 9.45 -6.23
C ALA A 609 -16.32 10.99 -6.39
N GLY A 610 -17.45 11.69 -6.55
CA GLY A 610 -17.51 13.15 -6.65
C GLY A 610 -17.13 13.72 -8.03
N ALA A 611 -16.86 12.88 -9.03
CA ALA A 611 -16.43 13.30 -10.35
C ALA A 611 -17.60 13.47 -11.33
N ALA A 612 -17.44 14.41 -12.28
CA ALA A 612 -18.38 14.60 -13.38
C ALA A 612 -18.34 13.42 -14.36
N LEU A 613 -19.52 13.02 -14.86
CA LEU A 613 -19.62 11.94 -15.84
C LEU A 613 -18.87 12.31 -17.14
N PRO A 614 -18.21 11.35 -17.80
CA PRO A 614 -17.49 11.59 -19.05
C PRO A 614 -18.36 12.19 -20.15
N ALA A 615 -19.61 11.74 -20.29
CA ALA A 615 -20.55 12.26 -21.29
C ALA A 615 -20.92 13.74 -21.04
N ASP A 616 -21.12 14.13 -19.79
CA ASP A 616 -21.40 15.52 -19.41
C ASP A 616 -20.15 16.39 -19.60
N TYR A 617 -18.99 15.87 -19.19
CA TYR A 617 -17.72 16.56 -19.33
C TYR A 617 -17.35 16.79 -20.81
N ALA A 618 -17.63 15.81 -21.68
CA ALA A 618 -17.44 15.94 -23.13
C ALA A 618 -18.32 17.03 -23.76
N SER A 619 -19.35 17.51 -23.07
CA SER A 619 -20.18 18.62 -23.56
C SER A 619 -19.58 20.01 -23.25
N LEU A 620 -18.48 20.07 -22.47
CA LEU A 620 -17.78 21.31 -22.14
C LEU A 620 -16.72 21.67 -23.20
N PRO A 621 -16.35 22.97 -23.35
CA PRO A 621 -15.26 23.37 -24.25
C PRO A 621 -13.94 22.65 -23.92
N GLY A 622 -13.35 21.96 -24.91
CA GLY A 622 -12.12 21.16 -24.72
C GLY A 622 -12.35 19.77 -24.09
N GLY A 623 -13.59 19.48 -23.66
CA GLY A 623 -13.98 18.21 -23.08
C GLY A 623 -13.82 17.01 -24.01
N PRO A 624 -14.29 17.06 -25.28
CA PRO A 624 -14.12 15.97 -26.23
C PRO A 624 -12.66 15.59 -26.48
N GLU A 625 -11.78 16.58 -26.60
CA GLU A 625 -10.35 16.37 -26.82
C GLU A 625 -9.69 15.70 -25.61
N LYS A 626 -10.01 16.18 -24.40
CA LYS A 626 -9.49 15.60 -23.15
C LYS A 626 -9.99 14.18 -22.92
N LEU A 627 -11.28 13.92 -23.15
CA LEU A 627 -11.82 12.55 -23.10
C LEU A 627 -11.11 11.64 -24.11
N GLY A 628 -10.94 12.10 -25.35
CA GLY A 628 -10.22 11.34 -26.38
C GLY A 628 -8.74 11.10 -26.05
N SER A 629 -8.09 12.01 -25.32
CA SER A 629 -6.73 11.85 -24.79
C SER A 629 -6.66 10.86 -23.63
N PHE A 630 -7.62 10.89 -22.71
CA PHE A 630 -7.74 9.91 -21.63
C PHE A 630 -7.90 8.49 -22.17
N GLU A 631 -8.82 8.31 -23.12
CA GLU A 631 -9.05 7.03 -23.81
C GLU A 631 -7.80 6.55 -24.56
N GLN A 632 -7.03 7.48 -25.13
CA GLN A 632 -5.75 7.16 -25.74
C GLN A 632 -4.74 6.66 -24.70
N GLY A 633 -4.70 7.28 -23.52
CA GLY A 633 -3.89 6.84 -22.39
C GLY A 633 -4.16 5.40 -21.99
N PHE A 634 -5.44 4.96 -21.98
CA PHE A 634 -5.80 3.56 -21.72
C PHE A 634 -5.24 2.60 -22.77
N VAL A 635 -5.35 2.95 -24.06
CA VAL A 635 -4.76 2.15 -25.14
C VAL A 635 -3.24 2.07 -24.99
N ASP A 636 -2.59 3.19 -24.70
CA ASP A 636 -1.14 3.27 -24.56
C ASP A 636 -0.65 2.45 -23.36
N ALA A 637 -1.38 2.47 -22.24
CA ALA A 637 -1.05 1.68 -21.04
C ALA A 637 -1.09 0.17 -21.34
N LEU A 638 -2.12 -0.31 -22.03
CA LEU A 638 -2.23 -1.70 -22.48
C LEU A 638 -1.09 -2.06 -23.43
N LEU A 639 -0.84 -1.27 -24.48
CA LEU A 639 0.24 -1.52 -25.43
C LEU A 639 1.62 -1.50 -24.75
N ALA A 640 1.82 -0.63 -23.76
CA ALA A 640 3.03 -0.59 -22.95
C ALA A 640 3.22 -1.88 -22.13
N ARG A 641 2.13 -2.45 -21.59
CA ARG A 641 2.17 -3.75 -20.89
C ARG A 641 2.44 -4.93 -21.81
N LEU A 642 1.87 -4.93 -23.02
CA LEU A 642 2.22 -5.90 -24.06
C LEU A 642 3.71 -5.82 -24.41
N GLY A 643 4.22 -4.60 -24.61
CA GLY A 643 5.64 -4.37 -24.85
C GLY A 643 6.52 -4.83 -23.68
N MET A 644 6.08 -4.60 -22.45
CA MET A 644 6.76 -5.05 -21.23
C MET A 644 6.80 -6.57 -21.10
N GLU A 645 5.66 -7.24 -21.30
CA GLU A 645 5.57 -8.71 -21.33
C GLU A 645 6.55 -9.29 -22.34
N LYS A 646 6.60 -8.72 -23.54
CA LYS A 646 7.56 -9.15 -24.58
C LYS A 646 9.02 -8.94 -24.17
N ARG A 647 9.36 -7.79 -23.59
CA ARG A 647 10.73 -7.49 -23.11
C ARG A 647 11.14 -8.42 -21.96
N ASN A 648 10.20 -8.76 -21.08
CA ASN A 648 10.45 -9.61 -19.90
C ASN A 648 10.20 -11.09 -20.16
N ALA A 649 9.86 -11.51 -21.37
CA ALA A 649 9.43 -12.88 -21.67
C ALA A 649 10.46 -13.95 -21.24
N SER A 650 11.76 -13.69 -21.44
CA SER A 650 12.81 -14.61 -20.99
C SER A 650 12.85 -14.72 -19.46
N LEU A 651 12.76 -13.59 -18.75
CA LEU A 651 12.71 -13.56 -17.29
C LEU A 651 11.48 -14.29 -16.74
N TYR A 652 10.31 -14.07 -17.35
CA TYR A 652 9.06 -14.72 -16.90
C TYR A 652 9.07 -16.22 -17.14
N ARG A 653 9.64 -16.69 -18.25
CA ARG A 653 9.86 -18.13 -18.49
C ARG A 653 10.82 -18.72 -17.48
N GLU A 654 11.93 -18.05 -17.20
CA GLU A 654 12.89 -18.51 -16.20
C GLU A 654 12.26 -18.60 -14.80
N ASN A 655 11.49 -17.59 -14.39
CA ASN A 655 10.77 -17.61 -13.12
C ASN A 655 9.76 -18.77 -13.05
N HIS A 656 9.01 -18.99 -14.14
CA HIS A 656 8.03 -20.07 -14.24
C HIS A 656 8.70 -21.46 -14.23
N GLU A 657 9.81 -21.65 -14.93
CA GLU A 657 10.57 -22.89 -14.91
C GLU A 657 11.16 -23.20 -13.52
N LYS A 658 11.68 -22.17 -12.83
CA LYS A 658 12.12 -22.30 -11.43
C LYS A 658 10.96 -22.72 -10.53
N TYR A 659 9.79 -22.09 -10.70
CA TYR A 659 8.57 -22.45 -9.99
C TYR A 659 8.18 -23.92 -10.22
N LEU A 660 8.09 -24.36 -11.48
CA LEU A 660 7.70 -25.73 -11.85
C LEU A 660 8.72 -26.77 -11.40
N THR A 661 10.01 -26.47 -11.50
CA THR A 661 11.08 -27.36 -11.03
C THR A 661 10.95 -27.57 -9.53
N ALA A 662 10.78 -26.48 -8.78
CA ALA A 662 10.59 -26.55 -7.35
C ALA A 662 9.30 -27.33 -6.99
N ALA A 663 8.20 -27.15 -7.74
CA ALA A 663 6.96 -27.91 -7.56
C ALA A 663 7.17 -29.42 -7.74
N ARG A 664 7.85 -29.84 -8.82
CA ARG A 664 8.16 -31.26 -9.07
C ARG A 664 9.05 -31.86 -7.99
N THR A 665 10.05 -31.12 -7.51
CA THR A 665 10.91 -31.56 -6.40
C THR A 665 10.11 -31.75 -5.11
N ARG A 666 9.09 -30.93 -4.87
CA ARG A 666 8.21 -31.07 -3.70
C ARG A 666 7.30 -32.29 -3.81
N SER A 667 6.64 -32.49 -4.95
CA SER A 667 5.80 -33.68 -5.19
C SER A 667 6.55 -35.01 -5.16
N ALA A 668 7.87 -35.01 -5.41
CA ALA A 668 8.71 -36.21 -5.32
C ALA A 668 9.17 -36.55 -3.89
N ARG A 669 8.94 -35.65 -2.92
CA ARG A 669 9.32 -35.82 -1.50
C ARG A 669 8.14 -36.17 -0.59
N THR A 670 6.92 -36.01 -1.09
CA THR A 670 5.65 -36.48 -0.51
C THR A 670 5.29 -37.83 -1.09
#